data_AF-E2BFL1-F1
#
_entry.id   AF-E2BFL1-F1
#
_cell.length_a   1.000
_cell.length_b   1.000
_cell.length_c   1.000
_cell.angle_alpha   90.00
_cell.angle_beta   90.00
_cell.angle_gamma   90.00
#
_symmetry.space_group_name_H-M   'P 1'
#
loop_
_entity.id
_entity.type
_entity.pdbx_description
1 polymer ?
#
loop_
_entity_poly.entity_id
_entity_poly.type
_entity_poly.pdbx_seq_one_letter_code
_entity_poly.pdbx_strand_id
1 'polypeptide(L)'
;MLRKYISRKARLKERKKQWKIIHQEKPDASVNHIHDIAAIEEAKRTIGDYKLKTLSTFDSLSEERDTLLSKHRELFNCWKKLYYLQEAFNERLKAVRTEKEQLYAQVISLIKTLREIHAEIPSRSIKAFPYIPMLNTDAEFPEKKIALEKYTIKEEKMQRPRLSLLPEPIFICPDEEYEVLLLDEEFPETIDISSEELPSVSEKKIKLDSIAQDDTSLLHLSDDSDSPWELEMKAARVLRRIYEQDCILRYIQTSYENLDKKLDKLEHDRLDIVAENVNINLFLLTLRQEYIILKEYETMENMLHDKVNRKIDEIIAIKQKIQEITDKADSKMKEITKLRNQIKDITSEYMKNISEDEFRNFLCRIFKKKYKELKEDDETTTTTETTSDETNSVDSKETEFIYFDVNTCPAKCDKELYKLAFSMREKRYACEHKIKDAQHIMETLQKEAEIQTKKLKIIENDLKAHKDDLKLFMLEKQGKLNNVDVTVTMKLHQLQYLQESDVPTKVDDCVVFDKKKLSKLYARIQELHEETLELYAKYKRSRTHLHRIKIDCNHMSVNNKKLKSEIKQRIMEKFGQNVSVTELYETILRRMVYDIKADLNETTMQFSKRTNEIKECYAEELITFKNMIREHTQKLSFMTLLVEEQSKLKKLLRQHIASGEKMLELEKTYKNDIIKLERILKNQMRQKHLFQEDIKNLKLKTKLQHPIQFRDIMSWNDRDIKPESEENYDENWQNDEVEHTKSDEKPEFPVDAEDIFD
;
A
#
# COMPACT_ATOMS: atom_id res chain seq x y z
N MET A 1 45.16 -35.53 40.68
CA MET A 1 45.74 -34.60 39.68
C MET A 1 44.89 -34.52 38.40
N LEU A 2 44.63 -35.66 37.74
CA LEU A 2 43.83 -35.74 36.51
C LEU A 2 42.44 -35.07 36.61
N ARG A 3 41.66 -35.33 37.68
CA ARG A 3 40.36 -34.67 37.92
C ARG A 3 40.48 -33.14 37.98
N LYS A 4 41.47 -32.60 38.70
CA LYS A 4 41.71 -31.14 38.83
C LYS A 4 42.10 -30.50 37.49
N TYR A 5 42.91 -31.17 36.67
CA TYR A 5 43.25 -30.71 35.32
C TYR A 5 42.04 -30.72 34.37
N ILE A 6 41.26 -31.80 34.36
CA ILE A 6 40.06 -31.91 33.52
C ILE A 6 39.05 -30.82 33.90
N SER A 7 38.77 -30.63 35.19
CA SER A 7 37.88 -29.55 35.65
C SER A 7 38.39 -28.15 35.27
N ARG A 8 39.71 -27.91 35.34
CA ARG A 8 40.32 -26.63 34.94
C ARG A 8 40.23 -26.41 33.43
N LYS A 9 40.48 -27.44 32.62
CA LYS A 9 40.38 -27.42 31.15
C LYS A 9 38.93 -27.21 30.70
N ALA A 10 37.96 -27.85 31.37
CA ALA A 10 36.53 -27.64 31.14
C ALA A 10 36.13 -26.19 31.45
N ARG A 11 36.51 -25.64 32.61
CA ARG A 11 36.25 -24.23 32.96
C ARG A 11 36.88 -23.23 31.98
N LEU A 12 38.08 -23.50 31.48
CA LEU A 12 38.73 -22.67 30.46
C LEU A 12 38.01 -22.74 29.11
N LYS A 13 37.55 -23.92 28.69
CA LYS A 13 36.75 -24.09 27.47
C LYS A 13 35.41 -23.36 27.58
N GLU A 14 34.74 -23.49 28.71
CA GLU A 14 33.46 -22.82 28.96
C GLU A 14 33.61 -21.30 28.93
N ARG A 15 34.63 -20.77 29.64
CA ARG A 15 34.94 -19.35 29.61
C ARG A 15 35.30 -18.86 28.20
N LYS A 16 36.01 -19.66 27.40
CA LYS A 16 36.30 -19.33 26.00
C LYS A 16 35.04 -19.30 25.14
N LYS A 17 34.07 -20.19 25.37
CA LYS A 17 32.77 -20.15 24.68
C LYS A 17 31.97 -18.91 25.06
N GLN A 18 31.85 -18.62 26.37
CA GLN A 18 31.20 -17.40 26.86
C GLN A 18 31.85 -16.13 26.30
N TRP A 19 33.19 -16.08 26.27
CA TRP A 19 33.91 -14.96 25.65
C TRP A 19 33.63 -14.83 24.15
N LYS A 20 33.49 -15.93 23.41
CA LYS A 20 33.13 -15.87 21.98
C LYS A 20 31.73 -15.32 21.77
N ILE A 21 30.76 -15.75 22.58
CA ILE A 21 29.37 -15.25 22.53
C ILE A 21 29.37 -13.73 22.79
N ILE A 22 30.01 -13.27 23.87
CA ILE A 22 30.10 -11.84 24.21
C ILE A 22 30.83 -11.04 23.11
N HIS A 23 31.85 -11.61 22.47
CA HIS A 23 32.56 -10.93 21.39
C HIS A 23 31.74 -10.85 20.09
N GLN A 24 30.86 -11.82 19.85
CA GLN A 24 29.93 -11.80 18.72
C GLN A 24 28.79 -10.78 18.95
N GLU A 25 28.43 -10.52 20.20
CA GLU A 25 27.41 -9.53 20.59
C GLU A 25 27.93 -8.08 20.67
N LYS A 26 29.21 -7.82 20.34
CA LYS A 26 29.73 -6.45 20.36
C LYS A 26 29.07 -5.63 19.24
N PRO A 27 28.40 -4.51 19.56
CA PRO A 27 27.90 -3.60 18.54
C PRO A 27 29.06 -3.05 17.72
N ASP A 28 28.87 -2.95 16.41
CA ASP A 28 29.88 -2.36 15.53
C ASP A 28 29.96 -0.85 15.77
N ALA A 29 31.16 -0.32 15.96
CA ALA A 29 31.35 1.07 16.36
C ALA A 29 31.08 2.07 15.22
N SER A 30 31.01 1.57 13.98
CA SER A 30 30.77 2.36 12.76
C SER A 30 29.29 2.50 12.40
N VAL A 31 28.42 1.65 12.96
CA VAL A 31 26.99 1.59 12.60
C VAL A 31 26.18 2.34 13.63
N ASN A 32 25.68 3.52 13.25
CA ASN A 32 24.71 4.26 14.06
C ASN A 32 23.43 3.46 14.24
N HIS A 33 22.71 3.69 15.34
CA HIS A 33 21.46 2.98 15.61
C HIS A 33 20.43 3.30 14.52
N ILE A 34 19.77 2.27 13.99
CA ILE A 34 18.84 2.39 12.84
C ILE A 34 17.74 3.42 13.11
N HIS A 35 17.22 3.45 14.34
CA HIS A 35 16.20 4.42 14.74
C HIS A 35 16.71 5.87 14.70
N ASP A 36 17.98 6.12 15.01
CA ASP A 36 18.54 7.47 14.99
C ASP A 36 18.76 7.94 13.54
N ILE A 37 19.19 7.03 12.66
CA ILE A 37 19.30 7.30 11.22
C ILE A 37 17.92 7.63 10.64
N ALA A 38 16.91 6.82 10.94
CA ALA A 38 15.54 7.05 10.48
C ALA A 38 14.98 8.39 10.99
N ALA A 39 15.20 8.72 12.27
CA ALA A 39 14.77 9.99 12.84
C ALA A 39 15.50 11.20 12.22
N ILE A 40 16.80 11.05 11.89
CA ILE A 40 17.57 12.09 11.20
C ILE A 40 17.05 12.26 9.75
N GLU A 41 16.76 11.17 9.06
CA GLU A 41 16.18 11.23 7.72
C GLU A 41 14.79 11.84 7.71
N GLU A 42 13.93 11.46 8.65
CA GLU A 42 12.62 12.06 8.85
C GLU A 42 12.77 13.55 9.13
N ALA A 43 13.62 13.94 10.08
CA ALA A 43 13.90 15.34 10.37
C ALA A 43 14.43 16.10 9.14
N LYS A 44 15.30 15.49 8.32
CA LYS A 44 15.76 16.09 7.06
C LYS A 44 14.65 16.27 6.03
N ARG A 45 13.65 15.37 6.01
CA ARG A 45 12.47 15.48 5.13
C ARG A 45 11.44 16.48 5.65
N THR A 46 11.32 16.63 6.98
CA THR A 46 10.31 17.47 7.63
C THR A 46 10.82 18.88 7.98
N ILE A 47 12.13 19.09 8.04
CA ILE A 47 12.72 20.43 8.06
C ILE A 47 12.20 21.16 6.82
N GLY A 48 11.45 22.24 7.06
CA GLY A 48 10.66 22.97 6.08
C GLY A 48 11.48 23.75 5.06
N ASP A 49 12.47 23.10 4.44
CA ASP A 49 13.14 23.59 3.26
C ASP A 49 12.24 23.29 2.05
N TYR A 50 11.33 24.23 1.77
CA TYR A 50 10.57 24.21 0.53
C TYR A 50 11.55 24.47 -0.62
N LYS A 51 12.07 23.40 -1.22
CA LYS A 51 12.87 23.50 -2.44
C LYS A 51 12.04 24.21 -3.50
N LEU A 52 12.38 25.47 -3.75
CA LEU A 52 11.74 26.26 -4.79
C LEU A 52 11.96 25.58 -6.14
N LYS A 53 10.91 25.56 -6.97
CA LYS A 53 10.95 25.04 -8.36
C LYS A 53 11.91 25.82 -9.29
N THR A 54 12.60 26.83 -8.76
CA THR A 54 13.60 27.66 -9.42
C THR A 54 15.05 27.33 -9.03
N LEU A 55 15.26 26.51 -7.99
CA LEU A 55 16.60 26.12 -7.55
C LEU A 55 17.19 25.06 -8.49
N SER A 56 18.48 25.19 -8.82
CA SER A 56 19.22 24.20 -9.64
C SER A 56 19.38 22.83 -8.96
N THR A 57 19.17 22.77 -7.65
CA THR A 57 19.20 21.55 -6.81
C THR A 57 17.81 20.92 -6.63
N PHE A 58 16.78 21.47 -7.29
CA PHE A 58 15.46 20.83 -7.35
C PHE A 58 15.59 19.55 -8.17
N ASP A 59 15.40 18.40 -7.52
CA ASP A 59 15.36 17.11 -8.20
C ASP A 59 14.07 17.03 -9.03
N SER A 60 14.11 17.56 -10.26
CA SER A 60 13.06 17.44 -11.26
C SER A 60 12.77 15.97 -11.67
N LEU A 61 13.52 15.01 -11.10
CA LEU A 61 13.36 13.57 -11.29
C LEU A 61 12.30 12.95 -10.37
N SER A 62 11.83 13.65 -9.33
CA SER A 62 10.83 13.18 -8.35
C SER A 62 9.50 12.71 -8.98
N GLU A 63 8.82 11.76 -8.30
CA GLU A 63 7.60 11.04 -8.71
C GLU A 63 6.35 11.93 -8.90
N GLU A 64 6.34 13.15 -8.35
CA GLU A 64 5.25 14.13 -8.53
C GLU A 64 5.40 14.87 -9.87
N ARG A 65 5.29 14.16 -10.99
CA ARG A 65 5.27 14.77 -12.32
C ARG A 65 3.85 15.08 -12.76
N ASP A 66 3.68 16.31 -13.24
CA ASP A 66 2.52 16.71 -14.02
C ASP A 66 2.58 16.05 -15.40
N THR A 67 2.12 14.81 -15.50
CA THR A 67 1.96 14.11 -16.77
C THR A 67 0.83 14.77 -17.57
N LEU A 68 0.92 14.76 -18.91
CA LEU A 68 -0.13 15.27 -19.79
C LEU A 68 -1.51 14.69 -19.44
N LEU A 69 -1.56 13.40 -19.12
CA LEU A 69 -2.77 12.71 -18.67
C LEU A 69 -3.30 13.25 -17.33
N SER A 70 -2.41 13.59 -16.39
CA SER A 70 -2.81 14.19 -15.11
C SER A 70 -3.47 15.54 -15.33
N LYS A 71 -2.84 16.42 -16.12
CA LYS A 71 -3.41 17.73 -16.48
C LYS A 71 -4.70 17.62 -17.29
N HIS A 72 -4.80 16.64 -18.19
CA HIS A 72 -6.04 16.39 -18.92
C HIS A 72 -7.18 15.96 -17.98
N ARG A 73 -6.89 15.16 -16.96
CA ARG A 73 -7.87 14.80 -15.91
C ARG A 73 -8.26 16.02 -15.09
N GLU A 74 -7.31 16.87 -14.71
CA GLU A 74 -7.58 18.13 -13.99
C GLU A 74 -8.48 19.07 -14.81
N LEU A 75 -8.19 19.24 -16.11
CA LEU A 75 -9.03 19.99 -17.04
C LEU A 75 -10.46 19.44 -17.05
N PHE A 76 -10.62 18.14 -17.24
CA PHE A 76 -11.94 17.50 -17.26
C PHE A 76 -12.69 17.67 -15.93
N ASN A 77 -11.99 17.52 -14.81
CA ASN A 77 -12.57 17.74 -13.48
C ASN A 77 -13.03 19.19 -13.29
N CYS A 78 -12.30 20.17 -13.81
CA CYS A 78 -12.70 21.58 -13.77
C CYS A 78 -13.94 21.83 -14.63
N TRP A 79 -14.02 21.26 -15.84
CA TRP A 79 -15.22 21.34 -16.68
C TRP A 79 -16.43 20.72 -16.01
N LYS A 80 -16.24 19.54 -15.42
CA LYS A 80 -17.27 18.83 -14.66
C LYS A 80 -17.77 19.68 -13.48
N LYS A 81 -16.84 20.28 -12.72
CA LYS A 81 -17.17 21.18 -11.61
C LYS A 81 -17.97 22.40 -12.08
N LEU A 82 -17.52 23.04 -13.17
CA LEU A 82 -18.20 24.18 -13.77
C LEU A 82 -19.63 23.83 -14.17
N TYR A 83 -19.80 22.69 -14.85
CA TYR A 83 -21.12 22.20 -15.27
C TYR A 83 -22.05 21.97 -14.09
N TYR A 84 -21.62 21.22 -13.07
CA TYR A 84 -22.48 20.94 -11.92
C TYR A 84 -22.83 22.17 -11.09
N LEU A 85 -21.91 23.14 -10.96
CA LEU A 85 -22.22 24.40 -10.28
C LEU A 85 -23.34 25.18 -10.99
N GLN A 86 -23.27 25.23 -12.33
CA GLN A 86 -24.30 25.88 -13.14
C GLN A 86 -25.61 25.10 -13.14
N GLU A 87 -25.56 23.77 -13.30
CA GLU A 87 -26.73 22.90 -13.30
C GLU A 87 -27.47 22.94 -11.97
N ALA A 88 -26.77 22.81 -10.84
CA ALA A 88 -27.36 22.88 -9.51
C ALA A 88 -28.03 24.23 -9.23
N PHE A 89 -27.49 25.33 -9.74
CA PHE A 89 -28.17 26.64 -9.66
C PHE A 89 -29.40 26.69 -10.56
N ASN A 90 -29.27 26.24 -11.81
CA ASN A 90 -30.37 26.23 -12.77
C ASN A 90 -31.54 25.35 -12.32
N GLU A 91 -31.27 24.22 -11.66
CA GLU A 91 -32.30 23.35 -11.06
C GLU A 91 -33.06 24.08 -9.95
N ARG A 92 -32.36 24.76 -9.04
CA ARG A 92 -33.00 25.55 -7.98
C ARG A 92 -33.82 26.70 -8.54
N LEU A 93 -33.33 27.38 -9.57
CA LEU A 93 -34.06 28.45 -10.25
C LEU A 93 -35.32 27.92 -10.96
N LYS A 94 -35.22 26.75 -11.62
CA LYS A 94 -36.39 26.08 -12.22
C LYS A 94 -37.42 25.67 -11.17
N ALA A 95 -36.98 25.17 -10.00
CA ALA A 95 -37.88 24.83 -8.92
C ALA A 95 -38.69 26.06 -8.43
N VAL A 96 -38.02 27.18 -8.16
CA VAL A 96 -38.69 28.43 -7.76
C VAL A 96 -39.62 28.95 -8.86
N ARG A 97 -39.25 28.80 -10.14
CA ARG A 97 -40.13 29.10 -11.28
C ARG A 97 -41.41 28.25 -11.25
N THR A 98 -41.30 26.95 -11.05
CA THR A 98 -42.48 26.07 -10.96
C THR A 98 -43.34 26.36 -9.73
N GLU A 99 -42.74 26.71 -8.60
CA GLU A 99 -43.46 27.15 -7.41
C GLU A 99 -44.23 28.46 -7.69
N LYS A 100 -43.63 29.40 -8.43
CA LYS A 100 -44.29 30.64 -8.86
C LYS A 100 -45.51 30.35 -9.75
N GLU A 101 -45.39 29.45 -10.72
CA GLU A 101 -46.52 29.04 -11.58
C GLU A 101 -47.67 28.42 -10.76
N GLN A 102 -47.33 27.52 -9.83
CA GLN A 102 -48.31 26.89 -8.95
C GLN A 102 -49.00 27.92 -8.04
N LEU A 103 -48.22 28.82 -7.45
CA LEU A 103 -48.74 29.89 -6.60
C LEU A 103 -49.63 30.83 -7.41
N TYR A 104 -49.27 31.16 -8.64
CA TYR A 104 -50.11 31.96 -9.54
C TYR A 104 -51.47 31.29 -9.79
N ALA A 105 -51.48 29.98 -10.08
CA ALA A 105 -52.73 29.23 -10.23
C ALA A 105 -53.56 29.18 -8.94
N GLN A 106 -52.92 28.98 -7.78
CA GLN A 106 -53.57 28.97 -6.47
C GLN A 106 -54.15 30.33 -6.09
N VAL A 107 -53.44 31.42 -6.36
CA VAL A 107 -53.94 32.78 -6.11
C VAL A 107 -55.17 33.06 -6.98
N ILE A 108 -55.17 32.64 -8.25
CA ILE A 108 -56.36 32.78 -9.10
C ILE A 108 -57.56 32.01 -8.54
N SER A 109 -57.37 30.79 -8.03
CA SER A 109 -58.47 30.05 -7.39
C SER A 109 -58.93 30.71 -6.09
N LEU A 110 -57.99 31.22 -5.27
CA LEU A 110 -58.31 31.91 -4.02
C LEU A 110 -59.00 33.25 -4.24
N ILE A 111 -58.74 33.92 -5.36
CA ILE A 111 -59.46 35.15 -5.75
C ILE A 111 -60.90 34.83 -6.16
N LYS A 112 -61.16 33.66 -6.75
CA LYS A 112 -62.54 33.20 -7.02
C LYS A 112 -63.31 32.97 -5.72
N THR A 113 -62.70 32.25 -4.76
CA THR A 113 -63.33 32.04 -3.44
C THR A 113 -63.47 33.34 -2.65
N LEU A 114 -62.51 34.27 -2.78
CA LEU A 114 -62.63 35.59 -2.14
C LEU A 114 -63.77 36.42 -2.75
N ARG A 115 -64.04 36.26 -4.06
CA ARG A 115 -65.19 36.90 -4.72
C ARG A 115 -66.52 36.34 -4.22
N GLU A 116 -66.59 35.05 -3.97
CA GLU A 116 -67.76 34.40 -3.34
C GLU A 116 -67.98 34.95 -1.92
N ILE A 117 -66.92 35.07 -1.13
CA ILE A 117 -66.98 35.65 0.23
C ILE A 117 -67.34 37.14 0.22
N HIS A 118 -66.88 37.92 -0.76
CA HIS A 118 -67.22 39.35 -0.90
C HIS A 118 -68.67 39.59 -1.29
N ALA A 119 -69.35 38.62 -1.90
CA ALA A 119 -70.78 38.70 -2.17
C ALA A 119 -71.62 38.62 -0.88
N GLU A 120 -71.11 37.96 0.18
CA GLU A 120 -71.81 37.77 1.46
C GLU A 120 -71.50 38.84 2.53
N ILE A 121 -70.55 39.76 2.27
CA ILE A 121 -70.04 40.73 3.26
C ILE A 121 -70.53 42.15 2.92
N PRO A 122 -70.91 42.98 3.93
CA PRO A 122 -71.24 44.39 3.72
C PRO A 122 -70.07 45.19 3.13
N SER A 123 -70.36 46.13 2.22
CA SER A 123 -69.35 46.89 1.44
C SER A 123 -68.32 47.65 2.30
N ARG A 124 -68.62 47.91 3.58
CA ARG A 124 -67.74 48.62 4.52
C ARG A 124 -66.61 47.75 5.09
N SER A 125 -66.75 46.43 5.07
CA SER A 125 -65.77 45.46 5.60
C SER A 125 -64.95 44.77 4.53
N ILE A 126 -65.22 45.04 3.25
CA ILE A 126 -64.50 44.45 2.11
C ILE A 126 -63.09 45.05 2.01
N LYS A 127 -62.05 44.23 2.24
CA LYS A 127 -60.66 44.54 1.90
C LYS A 127 -60.38 44.26 0.41
N ALA A 128 -59.55 45.11 -0.20
CA ALA A 128 -59.21 45.05 -1.62
C ALA A 128 -58.53 43.73 -2.03
N PHE A 129 -58.74 43.32 -3.28
CA PHE A 129 -58.10 42.13 -3.85
C PHE A 129 -56.56 42.27 -3.87
N PRO A 130 -55.82 41.18 -3.62
CA PRO A 130 -54.37 41.18 -3.77
C PRO A 130 -53.98 41.37 -5.25
N TYR A 131 -52.92 42.13 -5.49
CA TYR A 131 -52.41 42.42 -6.84
C TYR A 131 -51.88 41.13 -7.49
N ILE A 132 -52.33 40.83 -8.72
CA ILE A 132 -51.85 39.70 -9.52
C ILE A 132 -50.70 40.20 -10.42
N PRO A 133 -49.45 39.77 -10.22
CA PRO A 133 -48.35 40.11 -11.11
C PRO A 133 -48.53 39.42 -12.47
N MET A 134 -48.38 40.15 -13.59
CA MET A 134 -48.42 39.55 -14.93
C MET A 134 -47.19 38.66 -15.16
N LEU A 135 -47.42 37.38 -15.49
CA LEU A 135 -46.35 36.43 -15.83
C LEU A 135 -45.79 36.74 -17.22
N ASN A 136 -44.52 37.13 -17.32
CA ASN A 136 -43.88 37.40 -18.62
C ASN A 136 -43.29 36.11 -19.20
N THR A 137 -44.05 35.44 -20.08
CA THR A 137 -43.68 34.16 -20.69
C THR A 137 -42.37 34.19 -21.48
N ASP A 138 -41.95 35.33 -22.03
CA ASP A 138 -40.78 35.42 -22.90
C ASP A 138 -39.46 35.57 -22.13
N ALA A 139 -39.52 36.15 -20.93
CA ALA A 139 -38.36 36.35 -20.06
C ALA A 139 -38.15 35.16 -19.11
N GLU A 140 -39.23 34.58 -18.59
CA GLU A 140 -39.17 33.51 -17.60
C GLU A 140 -38.94 32.12 -18.24
N PHE A 141 -39.27 31.92 -19.52
CA PHE A 141 -39.14 30.63 -20.23
C PHE A 141 -38.27 30.75 -21.49
N PRO A 142 -36.96 31.00 -21.36
CA PRO A 142 -36.05 31.11 -22.50
C PRO A 142 -35.99 29.81 -23.33
N GLU A 143 -36.24 28.65 -22.73
CA GLU A 143 -36.34 27.36 -23.43
C GLU A 143 -37.42 27.32 -24.52
N LYS A 144 -38.50 28.10 -24.39
CA LYS A 144 -39.55 28.20 -25.42
C LYS A 144 -39.06 28.89 -26.69
N LYS A 145 -37.98 29.68 -26.62
CA LYS A 145 -37.31 30.29 -27.79
C LYS A 145 -36.41 29.30 -28.54
N ILE A 146 -35.98 28.23 -27.88
CA ILE A 146 -35.12 27.18 -28.46
C ILE A 146 -35.95 26.04 -29.06
N ALA A 147 -37.25 25.96 -28.73
CA ALA A 147 -38.19 25.10 -29.43
C ALA A 147 -38.32 25.58 -30.89
N LEU A 148 -37.49 25.02 -31.78
CA LEU A 148 -37.59 25.21 -33.23
C LEU A 148 -39.04 24.97 -33.66
N GLU A 149 -39.59 25.91 -34.43
CA GLU A 149 -40.83 25.72 -35.17
C GLU A 149 -40.72 24.41 -35.94
N LYS A 150 -41.36 23.34 -35.44
CA LYS A 150 -41.65 22.17 -36.25
C LYS A 150 -42.49 22.72 -37.40
N TYR A 151 -41.92 22.75 -38.61
CA TYR A 151 -42.60 23.09 -39.86
C TYR A 151 -43.95 22.38 -39.90
N THR A 152 -44.99 23.10 -39.49
CA THR A 152 -46.38 22.69 -39.66
C THR A 152 -46.81 23.37 -40.95
N ILE A 153 -47.08 22.53 -41.94
CA ILE A 153 -47.64 22.92 -43.23
C ILE A 153 -48.84 23.83 -42.95
N LYS A 154 -48.83 25.00 -43.60
CA LYS A 154 -49.90 25.98 -43.58
C LYS A 154 -51.14 25.40 -44.29
N GLU A 155 -51.97 24.66 -43.57
CA GLU A 155 -53.38 24.50 -43.96
C GLU A 155 -54.27 24.71 -42.73
N GLU A 156 -55.27 25.57 -42.93
CA GLU A 156 -56.37 25.90 -42.02
C GLU A 156 -56.10 26.91 -40.90
N LYS A 157 -55.87 28.16 -41.35
CA LYS A 157 -56.54 29.30 -40.73
C LYS A 157 -58.06 29.14 -40.88
N MET A 158 -58.75 28.59 -39.89
CA MET A 158 -60.10 29.06 -39.52
C MET A 158 -60.53 28.48 -38.18
N GLN A 159 -60.06 29.06 -37.08
CA GLN A 159 -60.85 29.11 -35.85
C GLN A 159 -60.35 30.30 -35.03
N ARG A 160 -61.12 31.40 -35.11
CA ARG A 160 -61.02 32.51 -34.17
C ARG A 160 -61.10 31.92 -32.75
N PRO A 161 -60.30 32.41 -31.78
CA PRO A 161 -60.60 32.10 -30.39
C PRO A 161 -61.98 32.72 -30.11
N ARG A 162 -63.00 31.87 -30.01
CA ARG A 162 -64.20 32.23 -29.29
C ARG A 162 -63.72 32.59 -27.89
N LEU A 163 -63.82 33.87 -27.54
CA LEU A 163 -63.94 34.28 -26.15
C LEU A 163 -64.98 33.35 -25.54
N SER A 164 -64.53 32.40 -24.71
CA SER A 164 -65.41 31.58 -23.91
C SER A 164 -66.01 32.51 -22.87
N LEU A 165 -67.07 33.21 -23.25
CA LEU A 165 -68.10 33.66 -22.33
C LEU A 165 -68.60 32.38 -21.67
N LEU A 166 -68.05 32.10 -20.49
CA LEU A 166 -68.66 31.16 -19.57
C LEU A 166 -70.09 31.66 -19.33
N PRO A 167 -71.12 30.81 -19.47
CA PRO A 167 -72.43 31.14 -18.95
C PRO A 167 -72.26 31.46 -17.46
N GLU A 168 -72.76 32.61 -17.01
CA GLU A 168 -72.91 32.87 -15.58
C GLU A 168 -73.69 31.70 -14.98
N PRO A 169 -73.12 30.94 -14.02
CA PRO A 169 -73.93 30.04 -13.23
C PRO A 169 -74.86 30.92 -12.38
N ILE A 170 -76.16 30.71 -12.55
CA ILE A 170 -77.15 31.13 -11.57
C ILE A 170 -76.68 30.61 -10.21
N PHE A 171 -76.55 31.55 -9.28
CA PHE A 171 -76.05 31.38 -7.92
C PHE A 171 -76.98 30.41 -7.16
N ILE A 172 -76.46 29.27 -6.73
CA ILE A 172 -77.07 28.47 -5.68
C ILE A 172 -75.94 28.20 -4.68
N CYS A 173 -75.93 28.98 -3.60
CA CYS A 173 -75.10 28.69 -2.45
C CYS A 173 -75.79 27.53 -1.70
N PRO A 174 -75.19 26.34 -1.56
CA PRO A 174 -75.86 25.18 -0.93
C PRO A 174 -75.80 25.26 0.61
N ASP A 175 -75.59 26.44 1.17
CA ASP A 175 -75.58 26.65 2.61
C ASP A 175 -77.02 26.95 3.08
N GLU A 176 -77.66 25.98 3.72
CA GLU A 176 -78.98 26.14 4.36
C GLU A 176 -79.00 27.35 5.33
N GLU A 177 -77.86 27.68 5.94
CA GLU A 177 -77.69 28.85 6.80
C GLU A 177 -77.69 30.19 6.04
N TYR A 178 -77.29 30.24 4.76
CA TYR A 178 -77.30 31.48 3.96
C TYR A 178 -78.73 31.82 3.51
N GLU A 179 -79.46 30.80 3.04
CA GLU A 179 -80.86 30.92 2.63
C GLU A 179 -81.75 31.33 3.82
N VAL A 180 -81.50 30.80 5.01
CA VAL A 180 -82.33 31.10 6.19
C VAL A 180 -82.01 32.47 6.82
N LEU A 181 -80.78 32.98 6.72
CA LEU A 181 -80.35 34.16 7.48
C LEU A 181 -80.16 35.43 6.65
N LEU A 182 -80.11 35.41 5.32
CA LEU A 182 -79.67 36.60 4.53
C LEU A 182 -80.50 36.89 3.27
N LEU A 183 -81.60 36.18 3.01
CA LEU A 183 -82.43 36.37 1.81
C LEU A 183 -83.30 37.66 1.81
N ASP A 184 -83.39 38.38 2.94
CA ASP A 184 -84.35 39.49 3.11
C ASP A 184 -83.77 40.92 2.90
N GLU A 185 -82.48 41.08 2.60
CA GLU A 185 -81.92 42.41 2.29
C GLU A 185 -81.67 42.60 0.78
N GLU A 186 -82.39 43.55 0.18
CA GLU A 186 -82.18 44.03 -1.20
C GLU A 186 -80.75 44.58 -1.37
N PHE A 187 -79.90 43.85 -2.08
CA PHE A 187 -78.64 44.37 -2.61
C PHE A 187 -78.90 45.14 -3.93
N PRO A 188 -78.24 46.29 -4.18
CA PRO A 188 -78.60 47.14 -5.31
C PRO A 188 -78.23 46.51 -6.66
N GLU A 189 -79.27 46.28 -7.46
CA GLU A 189 -79.21 46.23 -8.91
C GLU A 189 -78.57 47.53 -9.45
N THR A 190 -77.50 47.42 -10.23
CA THR A 190 -77.26 48.29 -11.39
C THR A 190 -76.30 47.61 -12.35
N ILE A 191 -76.77 47.32 -13.56
CA ILE A 191 -76.38 47.98 -14.82
C ILE A 191 -77.33 47.47 -15.93
N ASP A 192 -78.20 48.36 -16.39
CA ASP A 192 -79.05 48.24 -17.57
C ASP A 192 -78.25 48.00 -18.87
N ILE A 193 -78.67 47.03 -19.68
CA ILE A 193 -78.57 47.10 -21.15
C ILE A 193 -79.83 46.50 -21.81
N SER A 194 -80.71 47.41 -22.22
CA SER A 194 -81.66 47.38 -23.35
C SER A 194 -82.29 46.06 -23.82
N SER A 195 -83.61 46.03 -23.64
CA SER A 195 -84.66 45.27 -24.33
C SER A 195 -84.52 45.12 -25.85
N GLU A 196 -84.73 43.89 -26.35
CA GLU A 196 -85.27 43.61 -27.69
C GLU A 196 -85.96 42.22 -27.75
N GLU A 197 -87.29 42.27 -27.92
CA GLU A 197 -88.25 41.35 -28.55
C GLU A 197 -88.28 39.81 -28.25
N LEU A 198 -89.46 39.38 -27.79
CA LEU A 198 -89.95 37.99 -27.67
C LEU A 198 -90.01 37.25 -29.03
N PRO A 199 -90.03 35.90 -29.02
CA PRO A 199 -91.34 35.27 -29.18
C PRO A 199 -91.63 34.12 -28.22
N SER A 200 -92.91 34.09 -27.86
CA SER A 200 -93.74 33.07 -27.21
C SER A 200 -93.44 31.60 -27.50
N VAL A 201 -93.52 30.72 -26.48
CA VAL A 201 -94.11 29.37 -26.58
C VAL A 201 -94.78 28.93 -25.27
N SER A 202 -96.11 28.94 -25.31
CA SER A 202 -97.14 28.11 -24.64
C SER A 202 -96.93 27.43 -23.29
N GLU A 203 -97.76 27.91 -22.35
CA GLU A 203 -98.53 27.21 -21.31
C GLU A 203 -98.60 25.67 -21.36
N LYS A 204 -98.44 25.05 -20.18
CA LYS A 204 -99.36 23.99 -19.72
C LYS A 204 -99.78 24.24 -18.28
N LYS A 205 -101.05 24.66 -18.16
CA LYS A 205 -101.87 24.72 -16.95
C LYS A 205 -102.06 23.33 -16.35
N ILE A 206 -101.95 23.22 -15.03
CA ILE A 206 -102.82 22.33 -14.25
C ILE A 206 -103.53 23.23 -13.24
N LYS A 207 -104.87 23.30 -13.40
CA LYS A 207 -105.81 23.98 -12.53
C LYS A 207 -106.10 23.12 -11.29
N LEU A 208 -106.19 23.75 -10.13
CA LEU A 208 -107.29 23.47 -9.21
C LEU A 208 -107.73 24.78 -8.53
N ASP A 209 -109.04 24.97 -8.54
CA ASP A 209 -109.74 26.22 -8.25
C ASP A 209 -109.67 26.64 -6.78
N SER A 210 -109.64 27.96 -6.62
CA SER A 210 -109.78 28.74 -5.38
C SER A 210 -111.20 28.70 -4.83
N ILE A 211 -111.38 28.25 -3.58
CA ILE A 211 -112.46 28.70 -2.68
C ILE A 211 -111.93 28.75 -1.24
N ALA A 212 -111.43 29.92 -0.86
CA ALA A 212 -111.58 30.53 0.46
C ALA A 212 -110.92 31.90 0.37
N GLN A 213 -111.75 32.93 0.26
CA GLN A 213 -111.35 34.27 0.64
C GLN A 213 -111.05 34.28 2.15
N ASP A 214 -110.14 35.17 2.51
CA ASP A 214 -109.90 35.69 3.85
C ASP A 214 -109.15 34.74 4.78
N ASP A 215 -107.83 34.65 4.57
CA ASP A 215 -106.82 34.42 5.62
C ASP A 215 -105.37 34.74 5.18
N THR A 216 -105.15 35.17 3.93
CA THR A 216 -103.82 35.59 3.42
C THR A 216 -103.46 37.05 3.67
N SER A 217 -104.25 37.78 4.46
CA SER A 217 -103.98 39.19 4.83
C SER A 217 -103.77 39.40 6.34
N LEU A 218 -103.68 38.33 7.13
CA LEU A 218 -103.33 38.37 8.57
C LEU A 218 -102.01 37.66 8.91
N LEU A 219 -101.30 37.13 7.91
CA LEU A 219 -99.91 36.66 8.06
C LEU A 219 -98.87 37.70 7.61
N HIS A 220 -99.29 38.90 7.24
CA HIS A 220 -98.42 40.05 6.98
C HIS A 220 -98.27 40.93 8.22
N LEU A 221 -97.99 40.29 9.36
CA LEU A 221 -97.57 40.96 10.60
C LEU A 221 -96.05 40.84 10.68
N SER A 222 -95.35 41.84 10.15
CA SER A 222 -94.06 42.33 10.63
C SER A 222 -93.07 41.27 11.14
N ASP A 223 -92.51 40.45 10.25
CA ASP A 223 -91.16 39.88 10.43
C ASP A 223 -90.09 40.87 9.92
N ASP A 224 -90.41 42.17 9.78
CA ASP A 224 -89.46 43.24 9.41
C ASP A 224 -88.49 43.62 10.55
N SER A 225 -88.54 42.93 11.69
CA SER A 225 -87.62 43.16 12.81
C SER A 225 -86.98 41.85 13.22
N ASP A 226 -85.77 41.63 12.73
CA ASP A 226 -84.90 40.53 13.14
C ASP A 226 -84.93 40.33 14.65
N SER A 227 -85.11 39.09 15.09
CA SER A 227 -84.98 38.71 16.49
C SER A 227 -83.55 39.02 16.98
N PRO A 228 -83.33 39.41 18.25
CA PRO A 228 -81.98 39.64 18.79
C PRO A 228 -81.01 38.48 18.56
N TRP A 229 -81.53 37.25 18.48
CA TRP A 229 -80.74 36.05 18.17
C TRP A 229 -80.40 35.92 16.68
N GLU A 230 -81.30 36.33 15.77
CA GLU A 230 -81.04 36.36 14.33
C GLU A 230 -80.01 37.42 13.97
N LEU A 231 -80.07 38.60 14.61
CA LEU A 231 -79.03 39.63 14.51
C LEU A 231 -77.67 39.12 14.99
N GLU A 232 -77.64 38.38 16.10
CA GLU A 232 -76.41 37.78 16.62
C GLU A 232 -75.86 36.70 15.68
N MET A 233 -76.73 35.86 15.10
CA MET A 233 -76.36 34.83 14.11
C MET A 233 -75.88 35.44 12.79
N LYS A 234 -76.56 36.46 12.26
CA LYS A 234 -76.14 37.26 11.09
C LYS A 234 -74.77 37.90 11.34
N ALA A 235 -74.59 38.56 12.49
CA ALA A 235 -73.31 39.16 12.87
C ALA A 235 -72.18 38.13 13.03
N ALA A 236 -72.47 36.96 13.60
CA ALA A 236 -71.52 35.87 13.74
C ALA A 236 -71.11 35.26 12.39
N ARG A 237 -72.05 35.14 11.44
CA ARG A 237 -71.77 34.68 10.06
C ARG A 237 -70.90 35.69 9.31
N VAL A 238 -71.24 36.97 9.35
CA VAL A 238 -70.42 38.04 8.76
C VAL A 238 -69.02 38.07 9.37
N LEU A 239 -68.89 37.92 10.70
CA LEU A 239 -67.60 37.86 11.36
C LEU A 239 -66.76 36.65 10.91
N ARG A 240 -67.40 35.48 10.72
CA ARG A 240 -66.75 34.28 10.19
C ARG A 240 -66.25 34.51 8.75
N ARG A 241 -67.05 35.13 7.89
CA ARG A 241 -66.66 35.46 6.51
C ARG A 241 -65.54 36.50 6.45
N ILE A 242 -65.55 37.51 7.31
CA ILE A 242 -64.45 38.48 7.44
C ILE A 242 -63.17 37.78 7.91
N TYR A 243 -63.27 36.84 8.86
CA TYR A 243 -62.14 36.06 9.31
C TYR A 243 -61.59 35.14 8.19
N GLU A 244 -62.46 34.51 7.40
CA GLU A 244 -62.08 33.71 6.24
C GLU A 244 -61.37 34.55 5.17
N GLN A 245 -61.90 35.74 4.87
CA GLN A 245 -61.24 36.74 4.02
C GLN A 245 -59.83 37.07 4.54
N ASP A 246 -59.70 37.37 5.82
CA ASP A 246 -58.42 37.74 6.42
C ASP A 246 -57.44 36.58 6.47
N CYS A 247 -57.91 35.34 6.59
CA CYS A 247 -57.10 34.14 6.49
C CYS A 247 -56.58 33.93 5.07
N ILE A 248 -57.43 34.09 4.05
CA ILE A 248 -57.03 33.98 2.63
C ILE A 248 -56.02 35.07 2.26
N LEU A 249 -56.28 36.32 2.65
CA LEU A 249 -55.37 37.44 2.36
C LEU A 249 -54.03 37.26 3.07
N ARG A 250 -54.02 36.87 4.35
CA ARG A 250 -52.78 36.57 5.09
C ARG A 250 -52.02 35.40 4.48
N TYR A 251 -52.73 34.36 4.01
CA TYR A 251 -52.12 33.21 3.35
C TYR A 251 -51.45 33.62 2.03
N ILE A 252 -52.12 34.41 1.19
CA ILE A 252 -51.56 34.92 -0.07
C ILE A 252 -50.32 35.78 0.20
N GLN A 253 -50.41 36.72 1.16
CA GLN A 253 -49.29 37.59 1.51
C GLN A 253 -48.08 36.80 2.06
N THR A 254 -48.32 35.86 2.96
CA THR A 254 -47.26 34.98 3.50
C THR A 254 -46.62 34.15 2.41
N SER A 255 -47.40 33.70 1.42
CA SER A 255 -46.91 32.91 0.29
C SER A 255 -46.04 33.74 -0.65
N TYR A 256 -46.40 35.01 -0.91
CA TYR A 256 -45.55 35.96 -1.63
C TYR A 256 -44.23 36.24 -0.88
N GLU A 257 -44.29 36.58 0.40
CA GLU A 257 -43.10 36.85 1.20
C GLU A 257 -42.15 35.65 1.26
N ASN A 258 -42.68 34.42 1.29
CA ASN A 258 -41.87 33.21 1.27
C ASN A 258 -41.17 33.00 -0.08
N LEU A 259 -41.84 33.31 -1.19
CA LEU A 259 -41.27 33.23 -2.53
C LEU A 259 -40.20 34.31 -2.74
N ASP A 260 -40.46 35.53 -2.29
CA ASP A 260 -39.50 36.64 -2.36
C ASP A 260 -38.25 36.32 -1.52
N LYS A 261 -38.41 35.82 -0.28
CA LYS A 261 -37.27 35.35 0.54
C LYS A 261 -36.47 34.23 -0.12
N LYS A 262 -37.12 33.34 -0.89
CA LYS A 262 -36.42 32.30 -1.67
C LYS A 262 -35.66 32.90 -2.85
N LEU A 263 -36.24 33.90 -3.52
CA LEU A 263 -35.60 34.61 -4.63
C LEU A 263 -34.39 35.41 -4.15
N ASP A 264 -34.52 36.16 -3.05
CA ASP A 264 -33.42 36.90 -2.42
C ASP A 264 -32.23 35.98 -2.11
N LYS A 265 -32.49 34.80 -1.53
CA LYS A 265 -31.45 33.79 -1.28
C LYS A 265 -30.78 33.34 -2.58
N LEU A 266 -31.55 33.09 -3.64
CA LEU A 266 -31.00 32.72 -4.94
C LEU A 266 -30.18 33.84 -5.58
N GLU A 267 -30.54 35.11 -5.37
CA GLU A 267 -29.75 36.24 -5.86
C GLU A 267 -28.38 36.33 -5.18
N HIS A 268 -28.34 36.12 -3.86
CA HIS A 268 -27.07 36.04 -3.12
C HIS A 268 -26.23 34.86 -3.61
N ASP A 269 -26.83 33.67 -3.69
CA ASP A 269 -26.17 32.47 -4.21
C ASP A 269 -25.67 32.67 -5.65
N ARG A 270 -26.39 33.42 -6.48
CA ARG A 270 -25.98 33.75 -7.85
C ARG A 270 -24.67 34.52 -7.87
N LEU A 271 -24.50 35.50 -6.98
CA LEU A 271 -23.26 36.29 -6.93
C LEU A 271 -22.05 35.40 -6.59
N ASP A 272 -22.20 34.52 -5.60
CA ASP A 272 -21.15 33.58 -5.21
C ASP A 272 -20.83 32.59 -6.35
N ILE A 273 -21.85 32.02 -6.98
CA ILE A 273 -21.67 31.09 -8.10
C ILE A 273 -21.03 31.79 -9.31
N VAL A 274 -21.41 33.03 -9.62
CA VAL A 274 -20.78 33.81 -10.70
C VAL A 274 -19.32 34.08 -10.39
N ALA A 275 -18.99 34.45 -9.15
CA ALA A 275 -17.60 34.64 -8.73
C ALA A 275 -16.79 33.33 -8.84
N GLU A 276 -17.33 32.21 -8.35
CA GLU A 276 -16.70 30.89 -8.47
C GLU A 276 -16.55 30.45 -9.93
N ASN A 277 -17.54 30.71 -10.77
CA ASN A 277 -17.52 30.38 -12.19
C ASN A 277 -16.41 31.16 -12.92
N VAL A 278 -16.29 32.47 -12.67
CA VAL A 278 -15.16 33.27 -13.20
C VAL A 278 -13.83 32.71 -12.72
N ASN A 279 -13.70 32.36 -11.43
CA ASN A 279 -12.46 31.79 -10.88
C ASN A 279 -12.10 30.45 -11.52
N ILE A 280 -13.08 29.56 -11.71
CA ILE A 280 -12.87 28.26 -12.36
C ILE A 280 -12.50 28.46 -13.84
N ASN A 281 -13.11 29.42 -14.55
CA ASN A 281 -12.74 29.71 -15.93
C ASN A 281 -11.32 30.29 -16.04
N LEU A 282 -10.92 31.18 -15.13
CA LEU A 282 -9.55 31.70 -15.09
C LEU A 282 -8.55 30.57 -14.81
N PHE A 283 -8.85 29.69 -13.84
CA PHE A 283 -8.03 28.50 -13.60
C PHE A 283 -8.02 27.52 -14.79
N LEU A 284 -9.12 27.43 -15.53
CA LEU A 284 -9.16 26.62 -16.74
C LEU A 284 -8.22 27.16 -17.82
N LEU A 285 -8.09 28.48 -17.94
CA LEU A 285 -7.13 29.10 -18.84
C LEU A 285 -5.68 28.77 -18.44
N THR A 286 -5.36 28.82 -17.14
CA THR A 286 -4.02 28.46 -16.65
C THR A 286 -3.71 27.00 -16.92
N LEU A 287 -4.63 26.08 -16.59
CA LEU A 287 -4.47 24.64 -16.89
C LEU A 287 -4.32 24.38 -18.39
N ARG A 288 -5.00 25.14 -19.24
CA ARG A 288 -4.88 25.02 -20.69
C ARG A 288 -3.51 25.49 -21.19
N GLN A 289 -2.97 26.57 -20.64
CA GLN A 289 -1.62 27.04 -20.94
C GLN A 289 -0.57 26.01 -20.51
N GLU A 290 -0.69 25.48 -19.28
CA GLU A 290 0.17 24.39 -18.80
C GLU A 290 0.08 23.15 -19.71
N TYR A 291 -1.14 22.76 -20.11
CA TYR A 291 -1.35 21.61 -21.00
C TYR A 291 -0.67 21.78 -22.36
N ILE A 292 -0.73 22.98 -22.96
CA ILE A 292 -0.06 23.27 -24.23
C ILE A 292 1.46 23.12 -24.06
N ILE A 293 2.03 23.69 -23.01
CA ILE A 293 3.46 23.57 -22.70
C ILE A 293 3.83 22.09 -22.52
N LEU A 294 3.09 21.33 -21.71
CA LEU A 294 3.40 19.91 -21.49
C LEU A 294 3.36 19.09 -22.79
N LYS A 295 2.39 19.37 -23.67
CA LYS A 295 2.25 18.68 -24.95
C LYS A 295 3.45 18.94 -25.88
N GLU A 296 3.97 20.16 -25.91
CA GLU A 296 5.16 20.51 -26.70
C GLU A 296 6.40 19.76 -26.19
N TYR A 297 6.55 19.62 -24.87
CA TYR A 297 7.71 19.02 -24.24
C TYR A 297 7.69 17.48 -24.20
N GLU A 298 6.52 16.84 -24.26
CA GLU A 298 6.36 15.39 -24.14
C GLU A 298 7.14 14.61 -25.20
N THR A 299 7.09 15.04 -26.46
CA THR A 299 7.77 14.32 -27.56
C THR A 299 9.29 14.30 -27.38
N MET A 300 9.88 15.44 -27.02
CA MET A 300 11.30 15.58 -26.80
C MET A 300 11.75 14.92 -25.48
N GLU A 301 10.94 15.01 -24.42
CA GLU A 301 11.16 14.32 -23.14
C GLU A 301 11.22 12.81 -23.35
N ASN A 302 10.26 12.23 -24.06
CA ASN A 302 10.23 10.80 -24.37
C ASN A 302 11.46 10.37 -25.18
N MET A 303 11.86 11.16 -26.19
CA MET A 303 13.09 10.87 -26.95
C MET A 303 14.36 10.88 -26.08
N LEU A 304 14.50 11.84 -25.16
CA LEU A 304 15.63 11.90 -24.23
C LEU A 304 15.58 10.76 -23.21
N HIS A 305 14.39 10.43 -22.70
CA HIS A 305 14.20 9.31 -21.80
C HIS A 305 14.55 7.97 -22.46
N ASP A 306 14.16 7.77 -23.72
CA ASP A 306 14.54 6.61 -24.51
C ASP A 306 16.05 6.52 -24.73
N LYS A 307 16.76 7.65 -24.89
CA LYS A 307 18.23 7.65 -24.98
C LYS A 307 18.87 7.19 -23.67
N VAL A 308 18.36 7.65 -22.53
CA VAL A 308 18.82 7.23 -21.20
C VAL A 308 18.53 5.75 -20.99
N ASN A 309 17.32 5.27 -21.32
CA ASN A 309 16.94 3.87 -21.16
C ASN A 309 17.79 2.94 -22.03
N ARG A 310 18.02 3.27 -23.31
CA ARG A 310 18.94 2.52 -24.18
C ARG A 310 20.34 2.38 -23.57
N LYS A 311 20.87 3.44 -22.95
CA LYS A 311 22.19 3.42 -22.31
C LYS A 311 22.21 2.61 -21.01
N ILE A 312 21.11 2.61 -20.26
CA ILE A 312 20.92 1.73 -19.08
C ILE A 312 20.92 0.26 -19.53
N ASP A 313 20.18 -0.07 -20.58
CA ASP A 313 20.14 -1.43 -21.14
C ASP A 313 21.52 -1.87 -21.64
N GLU A 314 22.28 -0.98 -22.30
CA GLU A 314 23.68 -1.21 -22.69
C GLU A 314 24.56 -1.53 -21.47
N ILE A 315 24.41 -0.79 -20.36
CA ILE A 315 25.17 -1.05 -19.12
C ILE A 315 24.79 -2.41 -18.53
N ILE A 316 23.50 -2.75 -18.49
CA ILE A 316 23.03 -4.06 -18.00
C ILE A 316 23.65 -5.18 -18.84
N ALA A 317 23.63 -5.05 -20.16
CA ALA A 317 24.22 -6.03 -21.06
C ALA A 317 25.74 -6.18 -20.89
N ILE A 318 26.47 -5.08 -20.66
CA ILE A 318 27.93 -5.16 -20.40
C ILE A 318 28.21 -5.75 -19.01
N LYS A 319 27.43 -5.40 -17.98
CA LYS A 319 27.57 -5.99 -16.64
C LYS A 319 27.32 -7.50 -16.67
N GLN A 320 26.31 -7.96 -17.42
CA GLN A 320 26.08 -9.39 -17.66
C GLN A 320 27.27 -10.06 -18.34
N LYS A 321 27.85 -9.44 -19.39
CA LYS A 321 29.06 -9.95 -20.04
C LYS A 321 30.26 -10.01 -19.10
N ILE A 322 30.44 -9.03 -18.21
CA ILE A 322 31.48 -9.06 -17.19
C ILE A 322 31.26 -10.23 -16.24
N GLN A 323 30.01 -10.44 -15.78
CA GLN A 323 29.68 -11.57 -14.90
C GLN A 323 29.96 -12.92 -15.57
N GLU A 324 29.60 -13.08 -16.84
CA GLU A 324 29.90 -14.32 -17.58
C GLU A 324 31.42 -14.57 -17.72
N ILE A 325 32.22 -13.53 -17.90
CA ILE A 325 33.68 -13.64 -17.97
C ILE A 325 34.26 -13.99 -16.60
N THR A 326 33.77 -13.38 -15.52
CA THR A 326 34.20 -13.71 -14.15
C THR A 326 33.84 -15.13 -13.76
N ASP A 327 32.65 -15.62 -14.13
CA ASP A 327 32.23 -17.00 -13.85
C ASP A 327 33.10 -18.03 -14.60
N LYS A 328 33.49 -17.71 -15.84
CA LYS A 328 34.43 -18.52 -16.63
C LYS A 328 35.83 -18.50 -16.01
N ALA A 329 36.30 -17.36 -15.51
CA ALA A 329 37.58 -17.24 -14.81
C ALA A 329 37.58 -18.05 -13.50
N ASP A 330 36.51 -18.00 -12.71
CA ASP A 330 36.34 -18.76 -11.48
C ASP A 330 36.29 -20.28 -11.74
N SER A 331 35.65 -20.69 -12.84
CA SER A 331 35.63 -22.09 -13.28
C SER A 331 37.04 -22.58 -13.62
N LYS A 332 37.85 -21.76 -14.30
CA LYS A 332 39.26 -22.06 -14.60
C LYS A 332 40.13 -22.05 -13.35
N MET A 333 39.88 -21.15 -12.39
CA MET A 333 40.55 -21.16 -11.09
C MET A 333 40.25 -22.43 -10.30
N LYS A 334 38.98 -22.89 -10.28
CA LYS A 334 38.59 -24.18 -9.70
C LYS A 334 39.32 -25.34 -10.39
N GLU A 335 39.44 -25.33 -11.71
CA GLU A 335 40.21 -26.33 -12.48
C GLU A 335 41.70 -26.34 -12.08
N ILE A 336 42.32 -25.17 -11.94
CA ILE A 336 43.70 -25.03 -11.45
C ILE A 336 43.84 -25.60 -10.03
N THR A 337 42.91 -25.32 -9.12
CA THR A 337 42.97 -25.89 -7.75
C THR A 337 42.83 -27.41 -7.74
N LYS A 338 41.98 -27.98 -8.60
CA LYS A 338 41.84 -29.45 -8.78
C LYS A 338 43.13 -30.06 -9.30
N LEU A 339 43.74 -29.48 -10.34
CA LEU A 339 45.01 -29.96 -10.89
C LEU A 339 46.15 -29.85 -9.87
N ARG A 340 46.20 -28.77 -9.07
CA ARG A 340 47.16 -28.63 -7.97
C ARG A 340 46.95 -29.67 -6.87
N ASN A 341 45.71 -30.04 -6.57
CA ASN A 341 45.41 -31.11 -5.62
C ASN A 341 45.80 -32.48 -6.17
N GLN A 342 45.54 -32.77 -7.45
CA GLN A 342 46.02 -33.98 -8.12
C GLN A 342 47.56 -34.08 -8.08
N ILE A 343 48.28 -32.97 -8.25
CA ILE A 343 49.73 -32.94 -8.06
C ILE A 343 50.10 -33.31 -6.62
N LYS A 344 49.40 -32.76 -5.61
CA LYS A 344 49.63 -33.12 -4.20
C LYS A 344 49.35 -34.60 -3.95
N ASP A 345 48.28 -35.15 -4.51
CA ASP A 345 47.91 -36.56 -4.38
C ASP A 345 48.98 -37.46 -5.00
N ILE A 346 49.38 -37.19 -6.25
CA ILE A 346 50.50 -37.87 -6.93
C ILE A 346 51.78 -37.77 -6.12
N THR A 347 52.09 -36.60 -5.53
CA THR A 347 53.27 -36.45 -4.67
C THR A 347 53.14 -37.27 -3.39
N SER A 348 51.94 -37.38 -2.81
CA SER A 348 51.71 -38.14 -1.58
C SER A 348 51.74 -39.65 -1.82
N GLU A 349 51.17 -40.13 -2.92
CA GLU A 349 51.23 -41.53 -3.37
C GLU A 349 52.69 -41.92 -3.64
N TYR A 350 53.42 -41.07 -4.35
CA TYR A 350 54.84 -41.27 -4.59
C TYR A 350 55.64 -41.30 -3.28
N MET A 351 55.40 -40.39 -2.33
CA MET A 351 56.12 -40.34 -1.05
C MET A 351 55.77 -41.52 -0.12
N LYS A 352 54.55 -42.08 -0.19
CA LYS A 352 54.16 -43.30 0.54
C LYS A 352 54.86 -44.54 0.01
N ASN A 353 55.16 -44.60 -1.28
CA ASN A 353 55.82 -45.76 -1.90
C ASN A 353 57.34 -45.77 -1.70
N ILE A 354 57.94 -44.68 -1.18
CA ILE A 354 59.40 -44.52 -1.00
C ILE A 354 59.80 -44.58 0.48
N SER A 355 58.86 -44.81 1.40
CA SER A 355 59.12 -44.73 2.83
C SER A 355 60.13 -45.76 3.37
N GLU A 356 60.59 -46.72 2.55
CA GLU A 356 61.40 -47.86 3.00
C GLU A 356 62.83 -47.97 2.37
N ASP A 357 63.30 -47.01 1.54
CA ASP A 357 64.57 -47.18 0.78
C ASP A 357 65.73 -46.21 1.06
N GLU A 358 66.97 -46.72 0.96
CA GLU A 358 68.24 -45.95 0.99
C GLU A 358 68.40 -44.97 -0.20
N PHE A 359 67.71 -45.22 -1.32
CA PHE A 359 67.75 -44.40 -2.55
C PHE A 359 66.69 -43.28 -2.61
N ARG A 360 65.97 -43.01 -1.51
CA ARG A 360 64.94 -41.95 -1.42
C ARG A 360 65.41 -40.61 -1.96
N ASN A 361 66.64 -40.21 -1.64
CA ASN A 361 67.19 -38.92 -2.06
C ASN A 361 67.43 -38.85 -3.57
N PHE A 362 67.80 -39.97 -4.20
CA PHE A 362 68.01 -40.08 -5.64
C PHE A 362 66.68 -40.10 -6.41
N LEU A 363 65.71 -40.91 -5.97
CA LEU A 363 64.38 -41.00 -6.56
C LEU A 363 63.61 -39.66 -6.42
N CYS A 364 63.69 -39.01 -5.25
CA CYS A 364 63.16 -37.66 -5.07
C CYS A 364 63.81 -36.61 -5.97
N ARG A 365 65.10 -36.73 -6.33
CA ARG A 365 65.76 -35.83 -7.29
C ARG A 365 65.22 -36.03 -8.71
N ILE A 366 64.99 -37.28 -9.13
CA ILE A 366 64.37 -37.61 -10.43
C ILE A 366 62.96 -37.02 -10.52
N PHE A 367 62.16 -37.22 -9.47
CA PHE A 367 60.81 -36.67 -9.41
C PHE A 367 60.83 -35.14 -9.34
N LYS A 368 61.66 -34.51 -8.48
CA LYS A 368 61.70 -33.04 -8.29
C LYS A 368 62.34 -32.24 -9.42
N LYS A 369 62.95 -32.89 -10.43
CA LYS A 369 63.50 -32.19 -11.59
C LYS A 369 62.38 -31.39 -12.26
N LYS A 370 62.53 -30.07 -12.30
CA LYS A 370 61.57 -29.16 -12.94
C LYS A 370 61.53 -29.41 -14.45
N TYR A 371 60.35 -29.25 -15.02
CA TYR A 371 60.15 -29.31 -16.47
C TYR A 371 61.09 -28.31 -17.17
N LYS A 372 61.84 -28.79 -18.17
CA LYS A 372 62.62 -27.95 -19.09
C LYS A 372 62.00 -28.17 -20.46
N GLU A 373 61.32 -27.14 -20.93
CA GLU A 373 60.77 -27.06 -22.28
C GLU A 373 61.97 -27.11 -23.25
N LEU A 374 62.03 -28.14 -24.09
CA LEU A 374 62.79 -28.02 -25.33
C LEU A 374 61.97 -27.07 -26.19
N LYS A 375 62.44 -25.83 -26.32
CA LYS A 375 62.05 -25.02 -27.46
C LYS A 375 62.56 -25.78 -28.68
N GLU A 376 61.66 -26.15 -29.59
CA GLU A 376 62.11 -26.49 -30.94
C GLU A 376 62.73 -25.20 -31.51
N ASP A 377 63.99 -25.31 -31.93
CA ASP A 377 64.72 -24.25 -32.62
C ASP A 377 64.07 -24.05 -33.99
N ASP A 378 63.10 -23.14 -34.09
CA ASP A 378 62.77 -22.52 -35.37
C ASP A 378 63.83 -21.47 -35.68
N GLU A 379 64.89 -21.92 -36.35
CA GLU A 379 65.74 -21.11 -37.20
C GLU A 379 64.86 -20.36 -38.22
N THR A 380 64.69 -19.04 -38.06
CA THR A 380 64.83 -18.06 -39.15
C THR A 380 64.74 -16.60 -38.66
N THR A 381 65.90 -15.95 -38.72
CA THR A 381 66.13 -14.56 -39.19
C THR A 381 65.64 -13.34 -38.38
N THR A 382 66.66 -12.64 -37.83
CA THR A 382 66.91 -11.17 -37.92
C THR A 382 65.85 -10.22 -37.34
N THR A 383 66.10 -9.38 -36.32
CA THR A 383 67.06 -8.25 -36.30
C THR A 383 67.01 -7.55 -34.91
N THR A 384 68.19 -7.12 -34.41
CA THR A 384 68.56 -5.86 -33.69
C THR A 384 67.48 -5.10 -32.88
N GLU A 385 67.66 -4.55 -31.67
CA GLU A 385 68.83 -3.91 -31.05
C GLU A 385 68.46 -3.36 -29.63
N THR A 386 69.42 -3.33 -28.68
CA THR A 386 69.61 -2.38 -27.53
C THR A 386 68.58 -2.39 -26.36
N THR A 387 68.90 -2.31 -25.05
CA THR A 387 69.96 -1.69 -24.19
C THR A 387 69.97 -2.39 -22.80
N SER A 388 71.15 -2.70 -22.19
CA SER A 388 71.80 -2.04 -21.00
C SER A 388 71.10 -2.30 -19.63
N ASP A 389 71.70 -2.65 -18.48
CA ASP A 389 73.06 -2.85 -17.93
C ASP A 389 72.91 -3.80 -16.71
N GLU A 390 73.72 -4.87 -16.58
CA GLU A 390 74.91 -4.97 -15.72
C GLU A 390 74.74 -4.60 -14.22
N THR A 391 74.66 -5.62 -13.36
CA THR A 391 75.38 -5.60 -12.08
C THR A 391 75.94 -7.00 -11.73
N ASN A 392 77.26 -7.08 -11.81
CA ASN A 392 78.16 -8.11 -11.31
C ASN A 392 77.91 -8.54 -9.85
N SER A 393 78.07 -9.84 -9.56
CA SER A 393 78.79 -10.29 -8.37
C SER A 393 79.22 -11.77 -8.46
N VAL A 394 80.45 -11.93 -8.94
CA VAL A 394 81.51 -12.91 -8.66
C VAL A 394 81.25 -13.95 -7.54
N ASP A 395 81.37 -15.21 -7.96
CA ASP A 395 82.10 -16.36 -7.37
C ASP A 395 81.89 -16.77 -5.90
N SER A 396 81.44 -18.02 -5.73
CA SER A 396 81.79 -18.87 -4.59
C SER A 396 81.81 -20.33 -5.02
N LYS A 397 82.97 -20.74 -5.56
CA LYS A 397 83.68 -22.01 -5.31
C LYS A 397 82.84 -23.28 -5.12
N GLU A 398 82.93 -24.13 -6.15
CA GLU A 398 83.25 -25.56 -6.06
C GLU A 398 82.87 -26.28 -4.75
N THR A 399 81.64 -26.75 -4.68
CA THR A 399 81.40 -28.07 -4.09
C THR A 399 81.32 -29.07 -5.23
N GLU A 400 82.28 -30.00 -5.27
CA GLU A 400 82.25 -31.21 -6.09
C GLU A 400 80.90 -31.92 -5.96
N PHE A 401 79.97 -31.59 -6.85
CA PHE A 401 78.77 -32.38 -7.07
C PHE A 401 79.16 -33.50 -8.02
N ILE A 402 79.38 -34.68 -7.45
CA ILE A 402 79.48 -35.93 -8.20
C ILE A 402 78.31 -35.98 -9.18
N TYR A 403 78.63 -35.86 -10.47
CA TYR A 403 77.69 -35.93 -11.58
C TYR A 403 77.24 -37.38 -11.73
N PHE A 404 76.27 -37.80 -10.93
CA PHE A 404 75.57 -39.05 -11.18
C PHE A 404 74.58 -38.83 -12.32
N ASP A 405 74.92 -39.39 -13.49
CA ASP A 405 74.06 -39.45 -14.66
C ASP A 405 72.74 -40.15 -14.30
N VAL A 406 71.64 -39.46 -14.57
CA VAL A 406 70.29 -39.80 -14.14
C VAL A 406 69.73 -41.00 -14.90
N ASN A 407 70.45 -41.52 -15.89
CA ASN A 407 70.04 -42.66 -16.71
C ASN A 407 70.71 -44.00 -16.32
N THR A 408 71.65 -44.02 -15.36
CA THR A 408 72.28 -45.26 -14.91
C THR A 408 71.66 -45.72 -13.58
N CYS A 409 70.93 -46.84 -13.62
CA CYS A 409 70.34 -47.46 -12.44
C CYS A 409 71.47 -47.91 -11.48
N PRO A 410 71.54 -47.40 -10.24
CA PRO A 410 72.54 -47.87 -9.28
C PRO A 410 72.34 -49.37 -9.00
N ALA A 411 73.42 -50.14 -8.95
CA ALA A 411 73.36 -51.56 -8.63
C ALA A 411 72.80 -51.73 -7.21
N LYS A 412 71.58 -52.31 -7.11
CA LYS A 412 70.70 -52.52 -5.93
C LYS A 412 69.48 -51.59 -5.76
N CYS A 413 69.01 -50.90 -6.81
CA CYS A 413 67.69 -50.25 -6.81
C CYS A 413 66.65 -51.08 -7.59
N ASP A 414 65.42 -51.19 -7.06
CA ASP A 414 64.34 -51.91 -7.73
C ASP A 414 63.92 -51.21 -9.04
N LYS A 415 63.98 -51.97 -10.14
CA LYS A 415 63.64 -51.49 -11.50
C LYS A 415 62.19 -50.99 -11.60
N GLU A 416 61.30 -51.45 -10.73
CA GLU A 416 59.89 -51.07 -10.69
C GLU A 416 59.67 -49.69 -10.07
N LEU A 417 60.34 -49.39 -8.97
CA LEU A 417 60.31 -48.06 -8.33
C LEU A 417 60.92 -46.98 -9.21
N TYR A 418 61.97 -47.34 -9.97
CA TYR A 418 62.57 -46.47 -10.96
C TYR A 418 61.58 -46.14 -12.09
N LYS A 419 60.92 -47.13 -12.70
CA LYS A 419 59.88 -46.91 -13.72
C LYS A 419 58.67 -46.14 -13.17
N LEU A 420 58.26 -46.43 -11.92
CA LEU A 420 57.19 -45.72 -11.23
C LEU A 420 57.54 -44.24 -11.02
N ALA A 421 58.79 -43.90 -10.71
CA ALA A 421 59.25 -42.53 -10.56
C ALA A 421 59.15 -41.73 -11.87
N PHE A 422 59.46 -42.34 -13.02
CA PHE A 422 59.26 -41.71 -14.34
C PHE A 422 57.79 -41.57 -14.70
N SER A 423 56.97 -42.60 -14.44
CA SER A 423 55.52 -42.53 -14.70
C SER A 423 54.83 -41.44 -13.84
N MET A 424 55.18 -41.35 -12.56
CA MET A 424 54.63 -40.31 -11.67
C MET A 424 55.12 -38.91 -12.05
N ARG A 425 56.33 -38.80 -12.60
CA ARG A 425 56.88 -37.56 -13.14
C ARG A 425 56.14 -37.11 -14.40
N GLU A 426 55.87 -38.03 -15.33
CA GLU A 426 55.11 -37.76 -16.55
C GLU A 426 53.67 -37.32 -16.25
N LYS A 427 53.00 -38.00 -15.30
CA LYS A 427 51.69 -37.59 -14.80
C LYS A 427 51.72 -36.20 -14.16
N ARG A 428 52.75 -35.89 -13.36
CA ARG A 428 52.91 -34.55 -12.79
C ARG A 428 53.10 -33.49 -13.88
N TYR A 429 53.90 -33.78 -14.91
CA TYR A 429 54.11 -32.86 -16.03
C TYR A 429 52.85 -32.62 -16.86
N ALA A 430 52.05 -33.65 -17.12
CA ALA A 430 50.76 -33.48 -17.78
C ALA A 430 49.82 -32.56 -16.98
N CYS A 431 49.82 -32.67 -15.65
CA CYS A 431 49.06 -31.75 -14.77
C CYS A 431 49.66 -30.33 -14.76
N GLU A 432 51.00 -30.18 -14.73
CA GLU A 432 51.69 -28.88 -14.78
C GLU A 432 51.44 -28.15 -16.11
N HIS A 433 51.43 -28.85 -17.24
CA HIS A 433 51.10 -28.28 -18.56
C HIS A 433 49.66 -27.77 -18.59
N LYS A 434 48.69 -28.58 -18.15
CA LYS A 434 47.29 -28.17 -18.05
C LYS A 434 47.09 -26.97 -17.13
N ILE A 435 47.89 -26.84 -16.07
CA ILE A 435 47.88 -25.65 -15.20
C ILE A 435 48.36 -24.42 -15.97
N LYS A 436 49.46 -24.52 -16.73
CA LYS A 436 49.96 -23.40 -17.55
C LYS A 436 48.94 -22.97 -18.61
N ASP A 437 48.32 -23.91 -19.31
CA ASP A 437 47.28 -23.60 -20.31
C ASP A 437 46.07 -22.92 -19.67
N ALA A 438 45.59 -23.45 -18.54
CA ALA A 438 44.49 -22.86 -17.79
C ALA A 438 44.84 -21.47 -17.22
N GLN A 439 46.10 -21.25 -16.83
CA GLN A 439 46.62 -19.95 -16.40
C GLN A 439 46.64 -18.95 -17.57
N HIS A 440 47.10 -19.36 -18.75
CA HIS A 440 47.09 -18.50 -19.94
C HIS A 440 45.65 -18.11 -20.32
N ILE A 441 44.71 -19.06 -20.33
CA ILE A 441 43.28 -18.78 -20.59
C ILE A 441 42.69 -17.84 -19.52
N MET A 442 43.07 -18.00 -18.25
CA MET A 442 42.66 -17.11 -17.16
C MET A 442 43.19 -15.69 -17.38
N GLU A 443 44.44 -15.53 -17.80
CA GLU A 443 45.03 -14.22 -18.12
C GLU A 443 44.34 -13.55 -19.32
N THR A 444 43.93 -14.31 -20.34
CA THR A 444 43.16 -13.75 -21.47
C THR A 444 41.76 -13.33 -21.06
N LEU A 445 41.08 -14.13 -20.22
CA LEU A 445 39.76 -13.77 -19.67
C LEU A 445 39.84 -12.54 -18.76
N GLN A 446 40.92 -12.42 -17.97
CA GLN A 446 41.15 -11.25 -17.13
C GLN A 446 41.38 -9.98 -17.98
N LYS A 447 42.16 -10.07 -19.05
CA LYS A 447 42.33 -8.97 -20.02
C LYS A 447 41.02 -8.60 -20.70
N GLU A 448 40.18 -9.58 -21.05
CA GLU A 448 38.85 -9.33 -21.61
C GLU A 448 37.94 -8.62 -20.61
N ALA A 449 37.92 -9.06 -19.34
CA ALA A 449 37.18 -8.39 -18.27
C ALA A 449 37.64 -6.94 -18.10
N GLU A 450 38.94 -6.67 -18.11
CA GLU A 450 39.50 -5.31 -18.06
C GLU A 450 39.05 -4.44 -19.25
N ILE A 451 38.99 -5.00 -20.46
CA ILE A 451 38.47 -4.28 -21.64
C ILE A 451 36.98 -3.97 -21.48
N GLN A 452 36.17 -4.92 -20.99
CA GLN A 452 34.75 -4.69 -20.75
C GLN A 452 34.51 -3.67 -19.63
N THR A 453 35.32 -3.67 -18.56
CA THR A 453 35.22 -2.66 -17.50
C THR A 453 35.56 -1.25 -17.99
N LYS A 454 36.53 -1.11 -18.90
CA LYS A 454 36.83 0.18 -19.55
C LYS A 454 35.67 0.65 -20.44
N LYS A 455 35.04 -0.26 -21.20
CA LYS A 455 33.83 0.06 -21.98
C LYS A 455 32.67 0.48 -21.10
N LEU A 456 32.47 -0.21 -19.97
CA LEU A 456 31.45 0.13 -18.98
C LEU A 456 31.64 1.56 -18.46
N LYS A 457 32.87 1.97 -18.10
CA LYS A 457 33.15 3.35 -17.65
C LYS A 457 32.82 4.41 -18.70
N ILE A 458 33.08 4.13 -19.98
CA ILE A 458 32.74 5.04 -21.08
C ILE A 458 31.22 5.20 -21.19
N ILE A 459 30.47 4.09 -21.19
CA ILE A 459 29.00 4.14 -21.28
C ILE A 459 28.39 4.75 -20.01
N GLU A 460 28.97 4.55 -18.83
CA GLU A 460 28.52 5.22 -17.60
C GLU A 460 28.71 6.75 -17.67
N ASN A 461 29.81 7.22 -18.26
CA ASN A 461 30.02 8.65 -18.51
C ASN A 461 29.03 9.20 -19.54
N ASP A 462 28.79 8.47 -20.63
CA ASP A 462 27.78 8.84 -21.64
C ASP A 462 26.37 8.86 -21.04
N LEU A 463 26.04 7.88 -20.18
CA LEU A 463 24.78 7.85 -19.44
C LEU A 463 24.66 9.07 -18.52
N LYS A 464 25.75 9.45 -17.83
CA LYS A 464 25.76 10.65 -16.99
C LYS A 464 25.50 11.91 -17.82
N ALA A 465 26.16 12.06 -18.96
CA ALA A 465 25.93 13.17 -19.88
C ALA A 465 24.47 13.23 -20.35
N HIS A 466 23.89 12.11 -20.81
CA HIS A 466 22.48 12.07 -21.23
C HIS A 466 21.50 12.30 -20.08
N LYS A 467 21.82 11.87 -18.86
CA LYS A 467 21.03 12.19 -17.66
C LYS A 467 21.09 13.67 -17.34
N ASP A 468 22.24 14.31 -17.49
CA ASP A 468 22.40 15.74 -17.24
C ASP A 468 21.71 16.57 -18.33
N ASP A 469 21.76 16.17 -19.60
CA ASP A 469 20.95 16.75 -20.69
C ASP A 469 19.45 16.65 -20.38
N LEU A 470 18.98 15.48 -19.91
CA LEU A 470 17.59 15.30 -19.49
C LEU A 470 17.24 16.22 -18.33
N LYS A 471 18.10 16.38 -17.31
CA LYS A 471 17.86 17.30 -16.20
C LYS A 471 17.77 18.76 -16.68
N LEU A 472 18.66 19.18 -17.56
CA LEU A 472 18.63 20.54 -18.14
C LEU A 472 17.32 20.78 -18.89
N PHE A 473 16.90 19.82 -19.71
CA PHE A 473 15.63 19.88 -20.42
C PHE A 473 14.43 19.95 -19.45
N MET A 474 14.48 19.19 -18.36
CA MET A 474 13.44 19.23 -17.32
C MET A 474 13.40 20.57 -16.56
N LEU A 475 14.55 21.19 -16.31
CA LEU A 475 14.61 22.55 -15.73
C LEU A 475 14.04 23.60 -16.68
N GLU A 476 14.31 23.47 -17.99
CA GLU A 476 13.72 24.36 -19.00
C GLU A 476 12.18 24.22 -19.04
N LYS A 477 11.68 22.98 -19.04
CA LYS A 477 10.24 22.68 -18.94
C LYS A 477 9.64 23.31 -17.69
N GLN A 478 10.29 23.13 -16.53
CA GLN A 478 9.82 23.71 -15.27
C GLN A 478 9.88 25.24 -15.29
N GLY A 479 10.90 25.83 -15.92
CA GLY A 479 11.01 27.27 -16.12
C GLY A 479 9.85 27.82 -16.95
N LYS A 480 9.49 27.16 -18.06
CA LYS A 480 8.32 27.56 -18.85
C LYS A 480 7.01 27.38 -18.10
N LEU A 481 6.88 26.31 -17.30
CA LEU A 481 5.69 26.10 -16.47
C LEU A 481 5.57 27.16 -15.37
N ASN A 482 6.69 27.59 -14.78
CA ASN A 482 6.71 28.66 -13.77
C ASN A 482 6.38 30.04 -14.36
N ASN A 483 6.59 30.24 -15.65
CA ASN A 483 6.24 31.48 -16.35
C ASN A 483 4.73 31.60 -16.68
N VAL A 484 3.94 30.57 -16.37
CA VAL A 484 2.48 30.62 -16.56
C VAL A 484 1.87 31.52 -15.48
N ASP A 485 1.13 32.54 -15.90
CA ASP A 485 0.45 33.45 -15.00
C ASP A 485 -0.69 32.73 -14.26
N VAL A 486 -0.62 32.68 -12.93
CA VAL A 486 -1.66 32.07 -12.10
C VAL A 486 -2.50 33.16 -11.44
N THR A 487 -3.82 33.09 -11.65
CA THR A 487 -4.76 33.97 -10.97
C THR A 487 -5.08 33.43 -9.58
N VAL A 488 -4.85 34.26 -8.55
CA VAL A 488 -5.15 33.90 -7.16
C VAL A 488 -6.20 34.86 -6.64
N THR A 489 -7.35 34.33 -6.25
CA THR A 489 -8.37 35.11 -5.55
C THR A 489 -8.05 35.20 -4.08
N MET A 490 -7.90 36.44 -3.61
CA MET A 490 -7.54 36.75 -2.25
C MET A 490 -8.68 37.45 -1.55
N LYS A 491 -8.93 37.07 -0.30
CA LYS A 491 -9.87 37.81 0.55
C LYS A 491 -9.12 38.98 1.18
N LEU A 492 -9.79 40.12 1.34
CA LEU A 492 -9.20 41.33 1.91
C LEU A 492 -8.53 41.10 3.28
N HIS A 493 -9.05 40.18 4.11
CA HIS A 493 -8.45 39.86 5.41
C HIS A 493 -7.10 39.14 5.35
N GLN A 494 -6.71 38.61 4.19
CA GLN A 494 -5.43 37.92 3.97
C GLN A 494 -4.32 38.90 3.55
N LEU A 495 -4.69 40.13 3.20
CA LEU A 495 -3.78 41.21 2.87
C LEU A 495 -3.44 41.95 4.16
N GLN A 496 -2.18 41.90 4.57
CA GLN A 496 -1.67 42.69 5.67
C GLN A 496 -0.87 43.86 5.12
N TYR A 497 -1.18 45.04 5.64
CA TYR A 497 -0.50 46.27 5.27
C TYR A 497 0.52 46.60 6.36
N LEU A 498 1.72 47.02 5.96
CA LEU A 498 2.78 47.44 6.89
C LEU A 498 2.44 48.75 7.63
N GLN A 499 1.42 49.48 7.19
CA GLN A 499 0.87 50.68 7.82
C GLN A 499 -0.61 50.52 8.17
N GLU A 500 -1.02 50.98 9.34
CA GLU A 500 -2.37 50.88 9.93
C GLU A 500 -3.46 51.74 9.25
N SER A 501 -3.20 52.33 8.08
CA SER A 501 -4.17 53.19 7.38
C SER A 501 -4.96 52.45 6.31
N ASP A 502 -6.28 52.68 6.31
CA ASP A 502 -7.29 52.08 5.46
C ASP A 502 -6.94 52.02 3.95
N VAL A 503 -7.04 50.82 3.40
CA VAL A 503 -7.08 50.41 1.97
C VAL A 503 -6.05 51.08 1.04
N PRO A 504 -4.96 50.40 0.66
CA PRO A 504 -4.01 50.95 -0.30
C PRO A 504 -4.52 50.87 -1.74
N THR A 505 -4.16 51.89 -2.52
CA THR A 505 -4.37 51.98 -3.96
C THR A 505 -3.47 51.05 -4.80
N LYS A 506 -2.52 50.32 -4.19
CA LYS A 506 -1.56 49.45 -4.88
C LYS A 506 -1.32 48.15 -4.12
N VAL A 507 -1.31 47.03 -4.84
CA VAL A 507 -1.14 45.67 -4.30
C VAL A 507 0.34 45.36 -3.98
N ASP A 508 1.28 46.10 -4.57
CA ASP A 508 2.73 45.84 -4.46
C ASP A 508 3.29 46.00 -3.03
N ASP A 509 2.68 46.84 -2.19
CA ASP A 509 3.11 47.08 -0.81
C ASP A 509 2.39 46.18 0.23
N CYS A 510 1.69 45.14 -0.25
CA CYS A 510 0.87 44.27 0.59
C CYS A 510 1.60 42.97 0.94
N VAL A 511 1.68 42.66 2.23
CA VAL A 511 2.18 41.36 2.69
C VAL A 511 1.00 40.39 2.76
N VAL A 512 1.03 39.36 1.91
CA VAL A 512 0.06 38.28 1.93
C VAL A 512 0.39 37.34 3.08
N PHE A 513 -0.33 37.46 4.20
CA PHE A 513 -0.13 36.55 5.33
C PHE A 513 -1.41 36.30 6.14
N ASP A 514 -1.69 35.04 6.41
CA ASP A 514 -2.81 34.66 7.27
C ASP A 514 -2.45 34.87 8.75
N LYS A 515 -3.19 35.76 9.43
CA LYS A 515 -3.03 36.03 10.87
C LYS A 515 -3.10 34.76 11.71
N LYS A 516 -3.92 33.78 11.32
CA LYS A 516 -4.06 32.50 12.04
C LYS A 516 -2.82 31.62 11.90
N LYS A 517 -2.13 31.67 10.75
CA LYS A 517 -0.89 30.93 10.54
C LYS A 517 0.26 31.58 11.31
N LEU A 518 0.29 32.91 11.36
CA LEU A 518 1.29 33.66 12.13
C LEU A 518 1.23 33.31 13.61
N SER A 519 0.04 33.33 14.21
CA SER A 519 -0.14 32.94 15.61
C SER A 519 0.27 31.50 15.88
N LYS A 520 -0.03 30.57 14.95
CA LYS A 520 0.41 29.17 15.06
C LYS A 520 1.92 29.03 14.95
N LEU A 521 2.57 29.81 14.09
CA LEU A 521 4.01 29.77 13.91
C LEU A 521 4.73 30.30 15.17
N TYR A 522 4.22 31.37 15.77
CA TYR A 522 4.70 31.84 17.07
C TYR A 522 4.53 30.79 18.18
N ALA A 523 3.37 30.12 18.24
CA ALA A 523 3.17 29.01 19.18
C ALA A 523 4.15 27.86 18.92
N ARG A 524 4.39 27.49 17.65
CA ARG A 524 5.32 26.42 17.29
C ARG A 524 6.77 26.77 17.62
N ILE A 525 7.18 28.04 17.49
CA ILE A 525 8.51 28.49 17.93
C ILE A 525 8.70 28.23 19.43
N GLN A 526 7.67 28.49 20.23
CA GLN A 526 7.71 28.22 21.66
C GLN A 526 7.82 26.72 21.95
N GLU A 527 7.01 25.88 21.30
CA GLU A 527 7.09 24.42 21.43
C GLU A 527 8.47 23.87 21.04
N LEU A 528 9.03 24.34 19.91
CA LEU A 528 10.37 23.95 19.46
C LEU A 528 11.43 24.37 20.47
N HIS A 529 11.30 25.54 21.09
CA HIS A 529 12.23 25.95 22.14
C HIS A 529 12.18 24.98 23.34
N GLU A 530 10.99 24.58 23.78
CA GLU A 530 10.82 23.59 24.85
C GLU A 530 11.41 22.22 24.46
N GLU A 531 11.13 21.73 23.25
CA GLU A 531 11.69 20.49 22.71
C GLU A 531 13.23 20.52 22.68
N THR A 532 13.84 21.64 22.26
CA THR A 532 15.30 21.79 22.26
C THR A 532 15.90 21.74 23.66
N LEU A 533 15.25 22.36 24.65
CA LEU A 533 15.70 22.30 26.05
C LEU A 533 15.63 20.88 26.61
N GLU A 534 14.57 20.15 26.30
CA GLU A 534 14.44 18.73 26.69
C GLU A 534 15.51 17.85 26.05
N LEU A 535 15.78 18.05 24.75
CA LEU A 535 16.83 17.32 24.03
C LEU A 535 18.21 17.63 24.61
N TYR A 536 18.50 18.90 24.92
CA TYR A 536 19.75 19.28 25.60
C TYR A 536 19.89 18.61 26.98
N ALA A 537 18.79 18.53 27.74
CA ALA A 537 18.78 17.84 29.03
C ALA A 537 19.03 16.33 28.87
N LYS A 538 18.39 15.68 27.89
CA LYS A 538 18.63 14.26 27.55
C LYS A 538 20.09 14.04 27.11
N TYR A 539 20.61 14.86 26.20
CA TYR A 539 21.99 14.81 25.75
C TYR A 539 22.98 14.95 26.92
N LYS A 540 22.76 15.91 27.82
CA LYS A 540 23.59 16.09 29.02
C LYS A 540 23.58 14.85 29.90
N ARG A 541 22.41 14.25 30.15
CA ARG A 541 22.30 12.98 30.92
C ARG A 541 23.07 11.86 30.22
N SER A 542 22.86 11.63 28.93
CA SER A 542 23.57 10.60 28.15
C SER A 542 25.08 10.80 28.17
N ARG A 543 25.57 12.04 28.03
CA ARG A 543 26.99 12.37 28.09
C ARG A 543 27.60 12.09 29.47
N THR A 544 26.89 12.44 30.55
CA THR A 544 27.34 12.10 31.91
C THR A 544 27.35 10.60 32.16
N HIS A 545 26.37 9.87 31.62
CA HIS A 545 26.29 8.41 31.73
C HIS A 545 27.44 7.73 30.96
N LEU A 546 27.70 8.17 29.73
CA LEU A 546 28.83 7.69 28.93
C LEU A 546 30.17 7.95 29.62
N HIS A 547 30.34 9.14 30.21
CA HIS A 547 31.54 9.47 30.97
C HIS A 547 31.72 8.55 32.18
N ARG A 548 30.64 8.27 32.92
CA ARG A 548 30.65 7.31 34.04
C ARG A 548 31.05 5.90 33.58
N ILE A 549 30.45 5.39 32.50
CA ILE A 549 30.80 4.08 31.93
C ILE A 549 32.27 4.06 31.51
N LYS A 550 32.79 5.12 30.87
CA LYS A 550 34.19 5.18 30.45
C LYS A 550 35.15 5.15 31.64
N ILE A 551 34.83 5.86 32.73
CA ILE A 551 35.57 5.81 33.99
C ILE A 551 35.54 4.38 34.55
N ASP A 552 34.36 3.76 34.62
CA ASP A 552 34.19 2.40 35.16
C ASP A 552 34.95 1.36 34.32
N CYS A 553 34.88 1.44 32.99
CA CYS A 553 35.66 0.60 32.08
C CYS A 553 37.17 0.79 32.29
N ASN A 554 37.63 2.03 32.49
CA ASN A 554 39.04 2.30 32.77
C ASN A 554 39.45 1.72 34.13
N HIS A 555 38.65 1.93 35.18
CA HIS A 555 38.88 1.34 36.50
C HIS A 555 38.92 -0.19 36.45
N MET A 556 37.97 -0.83 35.75
CA MET A 556 37.96 -2.28 35.52
C MET A 556 39.17 -2.76 34.71
N SER A 557 39.64 -1.97 33.73
CA SER A 557 40.85 -2.27 32.96
C SER A 557 42.11 -2.22 33.83
N VAL A 558 42.24 -1.19 34.67
CA VAL A 558 43.34 -1.04 35.64
C VAL A 558 43.30 -2.19 36.66
N ASN A 559 42.14 -2.51 37.23
CA ASN A 559 42.00 -3.61 38.17
C ASN A 559 42.34 -4.96 37.52
N ASN A 560 41.90 -5.20 36.28
CA ASN A 560 42.28 -6.39 35.51
C ASN A 560 43.80 -6.47 35.27
N LYS A 561 44.47 -5.34 34.99
CA LYS A 561 45.94 -5.30 34.87
C LYS A 561 46.60 -5.62 36.21
N LYS A 562 46.12 -5.05 37.32
CA LYS A 562 46.61 -5.32 38.68
C LYS A 562 46.47 -6.80 39.07
N LEU A 563 45.29 -7.39 38.84
CA LEU A 563 45.06 -8.82 39.10
C LEU A 563 45.96 -9.69 38.22
N LYS A 564 46.17 -9.33 36.94
CA LYS A 564 47.10 -10.05 36.07
C LYS A 564 48.55 -9.96 36.56
N SER A 565 49.00 -8.80 37.07
CA SER A 565 50.34 -8.66 37.64
C SER A 565 50.48 -9.44 38.96
N GLU A 566 49.48 -9.39 39.84
CA GLU A 566 49.47 -10.19 41.08
C GLU A 566 49.52 -11.69 40.78
N ILE A 567 48.75 -12.17 39.79
CA ILE A 567 48.79 -13.57 39.35
C ILE A 567 50.19 -13.94 38.84
N LYS A 568 50.81 -13.09 38.00
CA LYS A 568 52.17 -13.31 37.50
C LYS A 568 53.19 -13.34 38.64
N GLN A 569 53.10 -12.41 39.59
CA GLN A 569 53.98 -12.36 40.75
C GLN A 569 53.83 -13.62 41.62
N ARG A 570 52.59 -14.04 41.92
CA ARG A 570 52.33 -15.29 42.66
C ARG A 570 52.85 -16.53 41.93
N ILE A 571 52.84 -16.55 40.60
CA ILE A 571 53.43 -17.63 39.80
C ILE A 571 54.96 -17.59 39.91
N MET A 572 55.57 -16.41 39.79
CA MET A 572 57.02 -16.23 39.96
C MET A 572 57.50 -16.63 41.36
N GLU A 573 56.81 -16.18 42.42
CA GLU A 573 57.10 -16.54 43.81
C GLU A 573 57.05 -18.06 44.05
N LYS A 574 56.12 -18.77 43.40
CA LYS A 574 55.91 -20.21 43.62
C LYS A 574 56.73 -21.13 42.72
N PHE A 575 57.04 -20.71 41.50
CA PHE A 575 57.67 -21.57 40.49
C PHE A 575 59.04 -21.07 40.03
N GLY A 576 59.47 -19.87 40.43
CA GLY A 576 60.74 -19.24 40.01
C GLY A 576 60.79 -18.85 38.52
N GLN A 577 59.83 -19.32 37.71
CA GLN A 577 59.70 -19.06 36.29
C GLN A 577 58.22 -18.90 35.93
N ASN A 578 57.94 -18.12 34.89
CA ASN A 578 56.58 -17.81 34.44
C ASN A 578 56.00 -18.99 33.64
N VAL A 579 55.66 -20.09 34.32
CA VAL A 579 55.22 -21.33 33.67
C VAL A 579 53.69 -21.45 33.65
N SER A 580 53.14 -21.82 32.50
CA SER A 580 51.73 -22.18 32.33
C SER A 580 51.42 -23.42 33.16
N VAL A 581 50.72 -23.24 34.28
CA VAL A 581 50.27 -24.33 35.17
C VAL A 581 49.52 -25.43 34.40
N THR A 582 48.90 -25.11 33.27
CA THR A 582 48.18 -26.07 32.42
C THR A 582 49.13 -26.98 31.65
N GLU A 583 50.25 -26.46 31.14
CA GLU A 583 51.26 -27.24 30.41
C GLU A 583 52.02 -28.17 31.34
N LEU A 584 52.35 -27.71 32.56
CA LEU A 584 52.95 -28.56 33.59
C LEU A 584 52.05 -29.73 33.99
N TYR A 585 50.74 -29.47 34.14
CA TYR A 585 49.81 -30.57 34.39
C TYR A 585 49.70 -31.51 33.18
N GLU A 586 49.77 -31.01 31.95
CA GLU A 586 49.68 -31.85 30.75
C GLU A 586 50.88 -32.77 30.58
N THR A 587 52.10 -32.31 30.87
CA THR A 587 53.32 -33.14 30.80
C THR A 587 53.35 -34.22 31.89
N ILE A 588 52.97 -33.88 33.12
CA ILE A 588 52.86 -34.83 34.24
C ILE A 588 51.77 -35.88 33.95
N LEU A 589 50.65 -35.46 33.35
CA LEU A 589 49.57 -36.36 32.99
C LEU A 589 49.90 -37.27 31.82
N ARG A 590 50.67 -36.81 30.82
CA ARG A 590 51.16 -37.69 29.73
C ARG A 590 52.05 -38.82 30.26
N ARG A 591 52.83 -38.57 31.31
CA ARG A 591 53.65 -39.58 32.01
C ARG A 591 52.79 -40.57 32.78
N MET A 592 51.83 -40.09 33.58
CA MET A 592 50.89 -40.95 34.32
C MET A 592 49.96 -41.75 33.39
N VAL A 593 49.57 -41.22 32.23
CA VAL A 593 48.72 -41.92 31.25
C VAL A 593 49.44 -43.12 30.64
N TYR A 594 50.78 -43.07 30.56
CA TYR A 594 51.59 -44.22 30.13
C TYR A 594 51.54 -45.34 31.18
N ASP A 595 51.59 -44.98 32.46
CA ASP A 595 51.49 -45.92 33.59
C ASP A 595 50.06 -46.49 33.73
N ILE A 596 49.02 -45.66 33.53
CA ILE A 596 47.59 -46.06 33.58
C ILE A 596 47.18 -46.95 32.38
N LYS A 597 47.99 -47.01 31.32
CA LYS A 597 47.73 -47.95 30.21
C LYS A 597 47.83 -49.41 30.67
N ALA A 598 48.46 -49.68 31.83
CA ALA A 598 48.42 -50.96 32.53
C ALA A 598 47.13 -51.19 33.35
N ASP A 599 46.45 -50.12 33.79
CA ASP A 599 45.20 -50.15 34.58
C ASP A 599 43.93 -50.10 33.71
N LEU A 600 44.06 -50.39 32.41
CA LEU A 600 43.02 -50.20 31.39
C LEU A 600 41.72 -50.98 31.71
N ASN A 601 41.82 -52.08 32.44
CA ASN A 601 40.70 -52.93 32.85
C ASN A 601 39.80 -52.30 33.96
N GLU A 602 40.34 -51.41 34.79
CA GLU A 602 39.53 -50.70 35.80
C GLU A 602 38.79 -49.51 35.17
N THR A 603 39.39 -48.90 34.13
CA THR A 603 38.78 -47.79 33.40
C THR A 603 37.58 -48.22 32.56
N THR A 604 37.60 -49.42 31.97
CA THR A 604 36.45 -49.99 31.24
C THR A 604 35.23 -50.18 32.14
N MET A 605 35.42 -50.56 33.41
CA MET A 605 34.33 -50.71 34.39
C MET A 605 33.79 -49.36 34.92
N GLN A 606 34.59 -48.30 34.91
CA GLN A 606 34.12 -46.95 35.23
C GLN A 606 33.42 -46.27 34.05
N PHE A 607 33.88 -46.53 32.82
CA PHE A 607 33.22 -46.03 31.62
C PHE A 607 31.87 -46.70 31.39
N SER A 608 31.70 -47.99 31.72
CA SER A 608 30.39 -48.64 31.64
C SER A 608 29.38 -48.04 32.63
N LYS A 609 29.81 -47.74 33.87
CA LYS A 609 28.96 -47.04 34.85
C LYS A 609 28.57 -45.62 34.41
N ARG A 610 29.53 -44.82 33.92
CA ARG A 610 29.24 -43.49 33.35
C ARG A 610 28.35 -43.55 32.11
N THR A 611 28.50 -44.60 31.30
CA THR A 611 27.63 -44.81 30.14
C THR A 611 26.19 -45.09 30.58
N ASN A 612 25.99 -45.79 31.71
CA ASN A 612 24.67 -46.00 32.27
C ASN A 612 24.10 -44.74 32.91
N GLU A 613 24.90 -43.97 33.65
CA GLU A 613 24.49 -42.66 34.22
C GLU A 613 24.09 -41.66 33.12
N ILE A 614 24.84 -41.60 32.01
CA ILE A 614 24.49 -40.74 30.87
C ILE A 614 23.21 -41.23 30.19
N LYS A 615 22.98 -42.55 30.11
CA LYS A 615 21.72 -43.10 29.57
C LYS A 615 20.53 -42.75 30.46
N GLU A 616 20.71 -42.73 31.78
CA GLU A 616 19.67 -42.31 32.74
C GLU A 616 19.40 -40.81 32.63
N CYS A 617 20.43 -39.96 32.63
CA CYS A 617 20.27 -38.52 32.40
C CYS A 617 19.62 -38.22 31.03
N TYR A 618 19.99 -38.96 29.98
CA TYR A 618 19.37 -38.83 28.66
C TYR A 618 17.89 -39.25 28.69
N ALA A 619 17.54 -40.29 29.46
CA ALA A 619 16.14 -40.70 29.65
C ALA A 619 15.33 -39.63 30.40
N GLU A 620 15.93 -38.98 31.41
CA GLU A 620 15.33 -37.85 32.12
C GLU A 620 15.15 -36.63 31.21
N GLU A 621 16.18 -36.25 30.45
CA GLU A 621 16.08 -35.18 29.45
C GLU A 621 15.02 -35.49 28.40
N LEU A 622 14.90 -36.75 27.96
CA LEU A 622 13.87 -37.19 27.02
C LEU A 622 12.46 -37.09 27.64
N ILE A 623 12.30 -37.34 28.95
CA ILE A 623 11.05 -37.09 29.67
C ILE A 623 10.75 -35.59 29.76
N THR A 624 11.75 -34.74 30.05
CA THR A 624 11.55 -33.28 30.08
C THR A 624 11.19 -32.73 28.70
N PHE A 625 11.82 -33.24 27.64
CA PHE A 625 11.52 -32.90 26.27
C PHE A 625 10.10 -33.36 25.88
N LYS A 626 9.70 -34.57 26.28
CA LYS A 626 8.33 -35.06 26.09
C LYS A 626 7.30 -34.19 26.82
N ASN A 627 7.62 -33.71 28.03
CA ASN A 627 6.77 -32.77 28.76
C ASN A 627 6.68 -31.41 28.05
N MET A 628 7.80 -30.89 27.54
CA MET A 628 7.85 -29.65 26.76
C MET A 628 7.05 -29.78 25.45
N ILE A 629 7.20 -30.89 24.72
CA ILE A 629 6.37 -31.19 23.54
C ILE A 629 4.90 -31.20 23.95
N ARG A 630 4.53 -31.88 25.05
CA ARG A 630 3.14 -31.91 25.53
C ARG A 630 2.62 -30.51 25.84
N GLU A 631 3.41 -29.65 26.48
CA GLU A 631 3.04 -28.25 26.73
C GLU A 631 2.89 -27.45 25.42
N HIS A 632 3.78 -27.66 24.45
CA HIS A 632 3.65 -27.04 23.13
C HIS A 632 2.41 -27.55 22.39
N THR A 633 2.10 -28.85 22.46
CA THR A 633 0.87 -29.41 21.90
C THR A 633 -0.37 -28.85 22.61
N GLN A 634 -0.32 -28.63 23.94
CA GLN A 634 -1.39 -27.99 24.70
C GLN A 634 -1.58 -26.52 24.30
N LYS A 635 -0.48 -25.77 24.14
CA LYS A 635 -0.51 -24.39 23.62
C LYS A 635 -1.05 -24.34 22.20
N LEU A 636 -0.70 -25.31 21.37
CA LEU A 636 -1.20 -25.43 20.00
C LEU A 636 -2.68 -25.79 20.00
N SER A 637 -3.15 -26.71 20.85
CA SER A 637 -4.58 -26.97 21.00
C SER A 637 -5.35 -25.77 21.52
N PHE A 638 -4.76 -24.99 22.44
CA PHE A 638 -5.35 -23.74 22.91
C PHE A 638 -5.41 -22.69 21.79
N MET A 639 -4.36 -22.60 20.96
CA MET A 639 -4.37 -21.77 19.76
C MET A 639 -5.46 -22.23 18.80
N THR A 640 -5.62 -23.53 18.57
CA THR A 640 -6.71 -24.07 17.75
C THR A 640 -8.07 -23.67 18.30
N LEU A 641 -8.29 -23.76 19.63
CA LEU A 641 -9.52 -23.28 20.26
C LEU A 641 -9.72 -21.78 20.06
N LEU A 642 -8.68 -20.96 20.20
CA LEU A 642 -8.78 -19.52 19.94
C LEU A 642 -9.07 -19.20 18.47
N VAL A 643 -8.49 -19.95 17.54
CA VAL A 643 -8.76 -19.84 16.10
C VAL A 643 -10.19 -20.28 15.78
N GLU A 644 -10.69 -21.34 16.44
CA GLU A 644 -12.09 -21.76 16.35
C GLU A 644 -13.03 -20.66 16.86
N GLU A 645 -12.78 -20.09 18.04
CA GLU A 645 -13.55 -18.95 18.57
C GLU A 645 -13.46 -17.73 17.65
N GLN A 646 -12.28 -17.40 17.13
CA GLN A 646 -12.11 -16.34 16.15
C GLN A 646 -12.89 -16.63 14.87
N SER A 647 -12.92 -17.88 14.41
CA SER A 647 -13.70 -18.29 13.24
C SER A 647 -15.20 -18.22 13.52
N LYS A 648 -15.66 -18.57 14.73
CA LYS A 648 -17.05 -18.42 15.18
C LYS A 648 -17.44 -16.95 15.22
N LEU A 649 -16.61 -16.09 15.78
CA LEU A 649 -16.81 -14.64 15.78
C LEU A 649 -16.85 -14.08 14.35
N LYS A 650 -15.92 -14.48 13.47
CA LYS A 650 -15.95 -14.12 12.05
C LYS A 650 -17.22 -14.61 11.36
N LYS A 651 -17.69 -15.82 11.67
CA LYS A 651 -18.96 -16.36 11.15
C LYS A 651 -20.16 -15.58 11.68
N LEU A 652 -20.20 -15.21 12.95
CA LEU A 652 -21.25 -14.37 13.55
C LEU A 652 -21.25 -12.96 12.93
N LEU A 653 -20.08 -12.40 12.66
CA LEU A 653 -19.92 -11.11 11.96
C LEU A 653 -20.41 -11.20 10.51
N ARG A 654 -20.14 -12.32 9.82
CA ARG A 654 -20.68 -12.61 8.47
C ARG A 654 -22.15 -13.00 8.48
N GLN A 655 -22.70 -13.46 9.60
CA GLN A 655 -24.11 -13.81 9.78
C GLN A 655 -25.01 -12.59 9.97
N HIS A 656 -24.52 -11.37 9.77
CA HIS A 656 -25.41 -10.23 9.59
C HIS A 656 -26.21 -10.40 8.28
N ILE A 657 -27.48 -10.78 8.44
CA ILE A 657 -28.58 -10.87 7.45
C ILE A 657 -28.37 -11.98 6.38
N ALA A 658 -28.52 -13.24 6.78
CA ALA A 658 -29.06 -14.23 5.85
C ALA A 658 -30.59 -14.06 5.82
N SER A 659 -31.17 -13.79 4.65
CA SER A 659 -32.63 -13.74 4.48
C SER A 659 -33.25 -15.08 4.89
N GLY A 660 -34.45 -15.05 5.47
CA GLY A 660 -35.15 -16.25 5.96
C GLY A 660 -35.33 -17.37 4.91
N GLU A 661 -35.29 -17.02 3.62
CA GLU A 661 -35.35 -17.98 2.50
C GLU A 661 -34.13 -18.92 2.44
N LYS A 662 -32.92 -18.40 2.69
CA LYS A 662 -31.70 -19.22 2.68
C LYS A 662 -31.66 -20.23 3.83
N MET A 663 -32.27 -19.91 4.98
CA MET A 663 -32.41 -20.87 6.09
C MET A 663 -33.39 -22.00 5.76
N LEU A 664 -34.50 -21.69 5.10
CA LEU A 664 -35.48 -22.70 4.70
C LEU A 664 -34.94 -23.67 3.64
N GLU A 665 -34.10 -23.19 2.72
CA GLU A 665 -33.42 -24.03 1.73
C GLU A 665 -32.40 -24.97 2.40
N LEU A 666 -31.60 -24.46 3.34
CA LEU A 666 -30.68 -25.27 4.14
C LEU A 666 -31.41 -26.33 4.98
N GLU A 667 -32.58 -26.00 5.53
CA GLU A 667 -33.36 -26.97 6.32
C GLU A 667 -33.88 -28.13 5.44
N LYS A 668 -34.28 -27.84 4.20
CA LYS A 668 -34.69 -28.87 3.24
C LYS A 668 -33.53 -29.78 2.83
N THR A 669 -32.35 -29.22 2.59
CA THR A 669 -31.17 -30.04 2.24
C THR A 669 -30.73 -30.92 3.41
N TYR A 670 -30.70 -30.41 4.64
CA TYR A 670 -30.39 -31.21 5.82
C TYR A 670 -31.39 -32.34 6.07
N LYS A 671 -32.69 -32.09 5.89
CA LYS A 671 -33.71 -33.17 6.00
C LYS A 671 -33.47 -34.28 4.97
N ASN A 672 -33.14 -33.91 3.73
CA ASN A 672 -32.84 -34.88 2.68
C ASN A 672 -31.58 -35.70 2.99
N ASP A 673 -30.54 -35.06 3.54
CA ASP A 673 -29.29 -35.73 3.88
C ASP A 673 -29.43 -36.63 5.11
N ILE A 674 -30.24 -36.26 6.11
CA ILE A 674 -30.61 -37.14 7.23
C ILE A 674 -31.28 -38.41 6.71
N ILE A 675 -32.24 -38.29 5.79
CA ILE A 675 -32.92 -39.45 5.20
C ILE A 675 -31.92 -40.35 4.43
N LYS A 676 -30.96 -39.76 3.71
CA LYS A 676 -29.90 -40.53 3.03
C LYS A 676 -29.02 -41.27 4.04
N LEU A 677 -28.59 -40.58 5.10
CA LEU A 677 -27.75 -41.16 6.15
C LEU A 677 -28.48 -42.27 6.91
N GLU A 678 -29.78 -42.14 7.17
CA GLU A 678 -30.59 -43.20 7.77
C GLU A 678 -30.68 -44.44 6.86
N ARG A 679 -30.77 -44.27 5.53
CA ARG A 679 -30.71 -45.41 4.60
C ARG A 679 -29.34 -46.07 4.61
N ILE A 680 -28.26 -45.29 4.61
CA ILE A 680 -26.89 -45.81 4.66
C ILE A 680 -26.67 -46.57 5.97
N LEU A 681 -27.10 -46.01 7.10
CA LEU A 681 -26.99 -46.65 8.41
C LEU A 681 -27.81 -47.94 8.48
N LYS A 682 -29.04 -47.96 7.96
CA LYS A 682 -29.84 -49.19 7.83
C LYS A 682 -29.13 -50.24 6.97
N ASN A 683 -28.49 -49.83 5.88
CA ASN A 683 -27.73 -50.75 5.02
C ASN A 683 -26.46 -51.27 5.69
N GLN A 684 -25.70 -50.43 6.38
CA GLN A 684 -24.51 -50.82 7.13
C GLN A 684 -24.87 -51.72 8.33
N MET A 685 -25.99 -51.47 9.00
CA MET A 685 -26.52 -52.36 10.05
C MET A 685 -26.87 -53.74 9.50
N ARG A 686 -27.50 -53.80 8.32
CA ARG A 686 -27.78 -55.06 7.62
C ARG A 686 -26.49 -55.80 7.25
N GLN A 687 -25.51 -55.09 6.67
CA GLN A 687 -24.20 -55.67 6.34
C GLN A 687 -23.47 -56.17 7.58
N LYS A 688 -23.46 -55.41 8.67
CA LYS A 688 -22.88 -55.82 9.94
C LYS A 688 -23.57 -57.07 10.49
N HIS A 689 -24.89 -57.16 10.39
CA HIS A 689 -25.64 -58.34 10.81
C HIS A 689 -25.25 -59.56 9.96
N LEU A 690 -25.20 -59.41 8.64
CA LEU A 690 -24.75 -60.46 7.72
C LEU A 690 -23.33 -60.93 8.06
N PHE A 691 -22.39 -60.01 8.28
CA PHE A 691 -21.03 -60.37 8.69
C PHE A 691 -20.99 -61.03 10.07
N GLN A 692 -21.82 -60.61 11.01
CA GLN A 692 -21.89 -61.26 12.32
C GLN A 692 -22.47 -62.68 12.24
N GLU A 693 -23.46 -62.90 11.38
CA GLU A 693 -24.00 -64.22 11.07
C GLU A 693 -22.96 -65.08 10.37
N ASP A 694 -22.25 -64.55 9.37
CA ASP A 694 -21.15 -65.24 8.69
C ASP A 694 -20.03 -65.62 9.66
N ILE A 695 -19.61 -64.71 10.54
CA ILE A 695 -18.59 -64.98 11.57
C ILE A 695 -19.10 -66.05 12.55
N LYS A 696 -20.38 -66.03 12.94
CA LYS A 696 -20.97 -67.07 13.80
C LYS A 696 -21.00 -68.42 13.09
N ASN A 697 -21.40 -68.47 11.82
CA ASN A 697 -21.44 -69.67 10.99
C ASN A 697 -20.03 -70.25 10.78
N LEU A 698 -19.05 -69.39 10.53
CA LEU A 698 -17.63 -69.76 10.43
C LEU A 698 -17.07 -70.28 11.76
N LYS A 699 -17.45 -69.68 12.89
CA LYS A 699 -17.05 -70.15 14.23
C LYS A 699 -17.68 -71.49 14.62
N LEU A 700 -18.92 -71.74 14.21
CA LEU A 700 -19.64 -72.99 14.49
C LEU A 700 -19.28 -74.13 13.51
N LYS A 701 -18.44 -73.88 12.49
CA LYS A 701 -18.03 -74.84 11.44
C LYS A 701 -19.20 -75.63 10.83
N THR A 702 -20.38 -75.02 10.76
CA THR A 702 -21.52 -75.59 10.05
C THR A 702 -21.31 -75.35 8.55
N LYS A 703 -21.35 -76.43 7.77
CA LYS A 703 -21.17 -76.38 6.30
C LYS A 703 -22.26 -75.49 5.69
N LEU A 704 -21.87 -74.46 4.93
CA LEU A 704 -22.79 -73.72 4.07
C LEU A 704 -23.46 -74.69 3.09
N GLN A 705 -24.77 -74.88 3.19
CA GLN A 705 -25.58 -75.30 2.04
C GLN A 705 -25.99 -74.05 1.28
N HIS A 706 -25.44 -73.94 0.06
CA HIS A 706 -25.66 -72.96 -1.00
C HIS A 706 -24.92 -71.60 -0.94
N PRO A 707 -24.22 -71.21 -2.03
CA PRO A 707 -23.62 -69.89 -2.18
C PRO A 707 -24.71 -68.91 -2.64
N ILE A 708 -25.04 -67.92 -1.82
CA ILE A 708 -25.92 -66.83 -2.25
C ILE A 708 -25.06 -65.67 -2.75
N GLN A 709 -25.37 -65.25 -3.97
CA GLN A 709 -24.65 -64.35 -4.85
C GLN A 709 -24.33 -63.01 -4.20
N PHE A 710 -23.04 -62.71 -4.09
CA PHE A 710 -22.53 -61.38 -3.70
C PHE A 710 -22.58 -60.35 -4.86
N ARG A 711 -23.20 -60.67 -6.00
CA ARG A 711 -23.02 -59.91 -7.25
C ARG A 711 -24.04 -58.80 -7.50
N ASP A 712 -25.19 -58.78 -6.84
CA ASP A 712 -26.30 -57.90 -7.24
C ASP A 712 -26.54 -56.67 -6.34
N ILE A 713 -25.66 -56.36 -5.38
CA ILE A 713 -25.78 -55.13 -4.55
C ILE A 713 -24.67 -54.11 -4.87
N MET A 714 -23.90 -54.36 -5.92
CA MET A 714 -22.84 -53.47 -6.41
C MET A 714 -23.24 -52.82 -7.75
N SER A 715 -24.46 -52.29 -7.84
CA SER A 715 -24.82 -51.33 -8.89
C SER A 715 -24.92 -49.93 -8.29
N TRP A 716 -23.76 -49.35 -7.96
CA TRP A 716 -23.63 -47.90 -8.06
C TRP A 716 -23.52 -47.58 -9.55
N ASN A 717 -24.60 -47.04 -10.10
CA ASN A 717 -24.61 -46.44 -11.42
C ASN A 717 -23.66 -45.24 -11.40
N ASP A 718 -22.55 -45.41 -12.10
CA ASP A 718 -21.42 -44.49 -12.24
C ASP A 718 -21.74 -43.33 -13.21
N ARG A 719 -22.92 -42.69 -13.09
CA ARG A 719 -23.39 -41.74 -14.12
C ARG A 719 -23.86 -40.35 -13.67
N ASP A 720 -23.71 -39.96 -12.40
CA ASP A 720 -24.10 -38.61 -11.95
C ASP A 720 -22.97 -37.82 -11.28
N ILE A 721 -21.74 -37.92 -11.80
CA ILE A 721 -20.67 -36.96 -11.49
C ILE A 721 -20.06 -36.48 -12.81
N LYS A 722 -20.72 -35.51 -13.44
CA LYS A 722 -20.05 -34.60 -14.37
C LYS A 722 -19.23 -33.60 -13.54
N PRO A 723 -17.95 -33.40 -13.84
CA PRO A 723 -17.24 -32.20 -13.41
C PRO A 723 -17.56 -31.09 -14.43
N GLU A 724 -18.30 -30.07 -14.01
CA GLU A 724 -18.23 -28.77 -14.66
C GLU A 724 -17.42 -27.83 -13.76
N SER A 725 -16.53 -27.14 -14.45
CA SER A 725 -15.31 -26.50 -14.03
C SER A 725 -15.50 -25.06 -13.59
N GLU A 726 -14.49 -24.59 -12.86
CA GLU A 726 -13.95 -23.21 -12.83
C GLU A 726 -14.86 -22.08 -12.33
N GLU A 727 -14.49 -21.51 -11.18
CA GLU A 727 -14.02 -20.12 -11.12
C GLU A 727 -13.36 -19.78 -9.77
N ASN A 728 -12.13 -19.29 -9.89
CA ASN A 728 -11.36 -18.39 -9.01
C ASN A 728 -11.13 -18.76 -7.54
N TYR A 729 -10.03 -19.47 -7.31
CA TYR A 729 -9.18 -19.21 -6.15
C TYR A 729 -7.90 -18.51 -6.63
N ASP A 730 -7.73 -17.27 -6.18
CA ASP A 730 -6.45 -16.57 -6.22
C ASP A 730 -5.39 -17.41 -5.51
N GLU A 731 -4.43 -17.87 -6.30
CA GLU A 731 -3.11 -18.24 -5.84
C GLU A 731 -2.41 -16.99 -5.30
N ASN A 732 -2.30 -16.89 -3.98
CA ASN A 732 -1.08 -16.30 -3.44
C ASN A 732 -0.85 -16.85 -2.04
N TRP A 733 0.42 -17.18 -1.77
CA TRP A 733 1.05 -17.69 -0.55
C TRP A 733 1.66 -19.07 -0.70
N GLN A 734 2.66 -19.14 -1.57
CA GLN A 734 3.73 -20.12 -1.43
C GLN A 734 5.08 -19.39 -1.44
N ASN A 735 5.84 -19.69 -0.40
CA ASN A 735 7.31 -19.65 -0.31
C ASN A 735 8.00 -18.28 -0.21
N ASP A 736 8.44 -17.95 1.00
CA ASP A 736 9.70 -17.25 1.22
C ASP A 736 10.54 -18.07 2.21
N GLU A 737 11.23 -19.08 1.65
CA GLU A 737 12.46 -19.60 2.23
C GLU A 737 13.56 -18.57 1.95
N VAL A 738 14.12 -18.00 3.03
CA VAL A 738 15.23 -17.04 2.95
C VAL A 738 16.50 -17.78 2.56
N GLU A 739 16.86 -17.72 1.28
CA GLU A 739 18.21 -18.02 0.80
C GLU A 739 19.19 -16.93 1.27
N HIS A 740 20.17 -17.35 2.07
CA HIS A 740 21.37 -16.57 2.33
C HIS A 740 22.26 -16.54 1.08
N THR A 741 22.19 -15.47 0.30
CA THR A 741 23.24 -15.10 -0.66
C THR A 741 24.16 -14.07 -0.01
N LYS A 742 25.43 -14.47 0.16
CA LYS A 742 26.54 -13.56 0.46
C LYS A 742 26.89 -12.81 -0.82
N SER A 743 26.70 -11.50 -0.84
CA SER A 743 27.35 -10.60 -1.79
C SER A 743 28.47 -9.85 -1.06
N ASP A 744 29.70 -10.24 -1.38
CA ASP A 744 30.89 -9.42 -1.17
C ASP A 744 30.91 -8.35 -2.27
N GLU A 745 30.41 -7.14 -2.01
CA GLU A 745 30.73 -5.96 -2.83
C GLU A 745 31.06 -4.77 -1.94
N LYS A 746 32.33 -4.34 -2.06
CA LYS A 746 32.88 -3.12 -1.48
C LYS A 746 32.22 -1.89 -2.12
N PRO A 747 31.81 -0.89 -1.34
CA PRO A 747 31.72 0.48 -1.83
C PRO A 747 33.08 1.17 -1.65
N GLU A 748 33.76 1.45 -2.76
CA GLU A 748 34.77 2.50 -2.82
C GLU A 748 34.04 3.86 -2.86
N PHE A 749 34.32 4.72 -1.89
CA PHE A 749 34.13 6.16 -2.04
C PHE A 749 35.43 6.89 -1.66
N PRO A 750 35.70 8.03 -2.31
CA PRO A 750 37.01 8.64 -2.40
C PRO A 750 37.41 9.33 -1.10
N VAL A 751 38.71 9.24 -0.83
CA VAL A 751 39.42 10.01 0.17
C VAL A 751 39.62 11.42 -0.38
N ASP A 752 38.90 12.39 0.17
CA ASP A 752 39.38 13.77 0.21
C ASP A 752 39.68 14.09 1.68
N ALA A 753 40.97 14.16 1.95
CA ALA A 753 41.53 14.73 3.15
C ALA A 753 41.73 16.23 2.89
N GLU A 754 41.20 17.06 3.78
CA GLU A 754 41.80 18.36 4.09
C GLU A 754 41.37 18.75 5.51
N ASP A 755 42.20 18.33 6.46
CA ASP A 755 42.45 19.10 7.68
C ASP A 755 43.28 20.32 7.28
N ILE A 756 42.73 21.53 7.41
CA ILE A 756 43.53 22.72 7.68
C ILE A 756 42.85 23.47 8.83
N PHE A 757 43.62 23.63 9.90
CA PHE A 757 43.37 24.52 11.03
C PHE A 757 43.13 25.96 10.56
N ASP A 758 42.05 26.57 11.05
CA ASP A 758 42.09 27.79 11.88
C ASP A 758 40.73 28.02 12.57
#